data_AF-A0A232EZM7-F1
#
_entry.id   AF-A0A232EZM7-F1
#
_cell.length_a   1.000
_cell.length_b   1.000
_cell.length_c   1.000
_cell.angle_alpha   90.00
_cell.angle_beta   90.00
_cell.angle_gamma   90.00
#
_symmetry.space_group_name_H-M   'P 1'
#
loop_
_entity.id
_entity.type
_entity.pdbx_description
1 polymer ?
#
loop_
_entity_poly.entity_id
_entity_poly.type
_entity_poly.pdbx_seq_one_letter_code
_entity_poly.pdbx_strand_id
1 'polypeptide(L)'
;MFANLKNKIKEEIGSDVSAVVRNAGTVRGLNSRHLSQTGSTSSVSGSQISLDESREENTGSPTSSLRLKRENSFDLKLGDGTPLSAKDIKRLESREDEWRRRLQKKEAELLKRMEKKEEEHRIKMLEREKEWKKVLEKHEKEKAKLVEDRLRAESAKNSLEVALNDAEEYKKKLYSFQENAEQMEGFQTQEMAKIKHLLLAKEQEVEDKSQRLKAAMTEIESLKTELSRLRRYEDELNNVQDEMESLRHSTQRERAQLSSQLAQTEEEVRHLKDKVFVLEQRVALESGDQVTVDDRVADLMRERTLLERKLEEAHLHLSDIKTSWSGKISSLETQVGRLSRQAGEEGLERRRVEEEKEALRQRIKELEAEIEVNNVVMATKDAKLLRMAEDIDEMATELKELRANVDDEVEEFKRQIELSEKEITDQKSLLEETENALTNKESELSAIRTNFEEEKSKNLLLQLEVDRLKEELETEKISKTNINLSLEKERTEKDSALLRTALISQEIQIAKQETKTQELENVELQSRLDSLEDTLKSKCKDIDEINRKLDEALQKNQDYEKIKQDTVALEGNEKVLKTSLSDLEEQLSEKNKTIKILQQRLADMKKTLQRELRVPSSSLDSDAEPSAAILNPSSSKTVTAKHSNSREDDVNFKYLKHVLIKFLTSREYEALHLTRAVATLLHFSPEEERLLQETLEWKMSWFGTKPNLGIGQTAKAIPPS
;
A
#
# COMPACT_ATOMS: atom_id res chain seq x y z
N MET A 1 35.60 46.98 -19.74
CA MET A 1 34.36 46.44 -19.11
C MET A 1 33.45 47.56 -18.57
N PHE A 2 33.80 48.29 -17.50
CA PHE A 2 32.91 49.30 -16.85
C PHE A 2 32.23 50.33 -17.78
N ALA A 3 32.87 50.77 -18.87
CA ALA A 3 32.29 51.71 -19.82
C ALA A 3 31.02 51.15 -20.52
N ASN A 4 31.04 49.88 -20.93
CA ASN A 4 29.93 49.27 -21.66
C ASN A 4 28.71 49.07 -20.74
N LEU A 5 28.94 48.71 -19.48
CA LEU A 5 27.87 48.62 -18.48
C LEU A 5 27.21 49.99 -18.24
N LYS A 6 28.01 51.06 -18.19
CA LYS A 6 27.53 52.44 -18.01
C LYS A 6 26.74 52.95 -19.23
N ASN A 7 27.07 52.49 -20.44
CA ASN A 7 26.28 52.77 -21.65
C ASN A 7 24.97 51.97 -21.67
N LYS A 8 24.99 50.68 -21.34
CA LYS A 8 23.78 49.83 -21.36
C LYS A 8 22.72 50.28 -20.35
N ILE A 9 23.14 50.71 -19.15
CA ILE A 9 22.26 51.34 -18.14
C ILE A 9 21.69 52.68 -18.64
N LYS A 10 22.39 53.41 -19.52
CA LYS A 10 21.92 54.65 -20.12
C LYS A 10 20.92 54.41 -21.27
N GLU A 11 20.99 53.25 -21.93
CA GLU A 11 20.04 52.81 -22.95
C GLU A 11 18.72 52.30 -22.36
N GLU A 12 18.76 51.48 -21.30
CA GLU A 12 17.53 50.93 -20.69
C GLU A 12 16.69 51.97 -19.94
N ILE A 13 17.31 53.00 -19.35
CA ILE A 13 16.65 53.95 -18.43
C ILE A 13 16.52 55.33 -19.09
N GLY A 14 15.84 55.37 -20.25
CA GLY A 14 15.73 56.52 -21.15
C GLY A 14 15.40 57.86 -20.48
N SER A 15 16.45 58.63 -20.18
CA SER A 15 16.46 60.04 -19.77
C SER A 15 15.39 60.48 -18.75
N ASP A 16 15.60 60.21 -17.46
CA ASP A 16 15.92 61.29 -16.51
C ASP A 16 16.36 60.81 -15.11
N VAL A 17 17.62 61.05 -14.73
CA VAL A 17 18.14 60.75 -13.37
C VAL A 17 18.68 62.02 -12.72
N SER A 18 17.81 63.01 -12.59
CA SER A 18 18.03 64.21 -11.73
C SER A 18 16.81 64.59 -10.90
N ALA A 19 15.68 63.88 -11.02
CA ALA A 19 14.47 64.14 -10.25
C ALA A 19 14.36 63.36 -8.92
N VAL A 20 15.00 62.19 -8.81
CA VAL A 20 14.71 61.20 -7.74
C VAL A 20 15.59 61.33 -6.49
N VAL A 21 16.76 61.98 -6.59
CA VAL A 21 17.73 62.10 -5.48
C VAL A 21 17.38 63.25 -4.52
N ARG A 22 16.21 63.18 -3.88
CA ARG A 22 15.85 64.17 -2.83
C ARG A 22 15.04 63.66 -1.62
N ASN A 23 14.34 62.53 -1.72
CA ASN A 23 13.49 62.02 -0.63
C ASN A 23 14.09 60.78 0.06
N ALA A 24 15.24 60.96 0.72
CA ALA A 24 15.87 59.94 1.56
C ALA A 24 16.45 60.60 2.83
N GLY A 25 15.59 60.85 3.83
CA GLY A 25 16.00 61.43 5.11
C GLY A 25 14.89 61.34 6.16
N THR A 26 15.28 61.04 7.41
CA THR A 26 14.40 60.71 8.57
C THR A 26 13.57 59.42 8.38
N VAL A 27 13.37 58.53 9.37
CA VAL A 27 13.68 58.55 10.81
C VAL A 27 14.35 57.22 11.23
N ARG A 28 14.98 57.22 12.42
CA ARG A 28 15.35 56.03 13.25
C ARG A 28 14.19 55.00 13.31
N GLY A 29 14.37 53.70 13.44
CA GLY A 29 15.55 52.93 13.86
C GLY A 29 15.35 52.31 15.25
N LEU A 30 15.12 50.99 15.34
CA LEU A 30 14.93 50.25 16.59
C LEU A 30 15.39 48.77 16.49
N ASN A 31 16.52 48.47 17.11
CA ASN A 31 16.98 47.21 17.72
C ASN A 31 17.02 45.87 16.93
N SER A 32 17.77 44.92 17.50
CA SER A 32 18.22 43.65 16.91
C SER A 32 18.16 42.51 17.95
N ARG A 33 18.31 41.25 17.49
CA ARG A 33 18.58 40.00 18.25
C ARG A 33 17.56 39.55 19.31
N HIS A 34 16.79 38.50 19.01
CA HIS A 34 17.07 37.08 19.36
C HIS A 34 15.97 36.20 18.71
N LEU A 35 16.20 35.05 18.08
CA LEU A 35 16.83 33.79 18.53
C LEU A 35 16.06 33.05 19.66
N SER A 36 15.09 32.24 19.21
CA SER A 36 14.55 30.99 19.81
C SER A 36 14.08 30.99 21.27
N GLN A 37 12.76 30.86 21.45
CA GLN A 37 12.22 29.95 22.49
C GLN A 37 10.84 29.39 22.12
N THR A 38 10.58 28.14 22.49
CA THR A 38 9.29 27.46 22.36
C THR A 38 8.52 27.52 23.68
N GLY A 39 7.19 27.65 23.64
CA GLY A 39 6.38 27.63 24.87
C GLY A 39 4.88 27.77 24.65
N SER A 40 4.18 26.64 24.54
CA SER A 40 2.71 26.58 24.71
C SER A 40 2.38 26.21 26.15
N THR A 41 1.34 26.84 26.72
CA THR A 41 1.02 26.76 28.15
C THR A 41 -0.06 25.71 28.47
N SER A 42 0.27 24.70 29.30
CA SER A 42 -0.75 24.00 30.10
C SER A 42 -0.17 23.26 31.32
N SER A 43 -0.37 23.87 32.49
CA SER A 43 -0.83 23.25 33.76
C SER A 43 0.00 22.21 34.55
N VAL A 44 -0.07 22.42 35.88
CA VAL A 44 -0.11 21.43 36.99
C VAL A 44 1.19 20.86 37.59
N SER A 45 1.35 21.19 38.89
CA SER A 45 2.03 20.46 39.99
C SER A 45 3.53 20.15 39.94
N GLY A 46 4.18 20.27 41.11
CA GLY A 46 5.58 19.85 41.30
C GLY A 46 6.24 20.38 42.58
N SER A 47 5.61 20.25 43.76
CA SER A 47 6.30 20.58 45.02
C SER A 47 7.40 19.55 45.30
N GLN A 48 8.67 19.96 45.26
CA GLN A 48 9.78 19.05 45.53
C GLN A 48 10.00 18.85 47.03
N ILE A 49 9.94 17.59 47.46
CA ILE A 49 10.48 17.17 48.75
C ILE A 49 11.95 16.79 48.53
N SER A 50 12.87 17.60 49.04
CA SER A 50 14.26 17.21 49.23
C SER A 50 14.42 16.73 50.67
N LEU A 51 15.00 15.55 50.88
CA LEU A 51 15.57 15.22 52.18
C LEU A 51 16.94 15.90 52.29
N ASP A 52 17.19 16.53 53.42
CA ASP A 52 18.52 16.73 53.98
C ASP A 52 18.41 16.68 55.52
N GLU A 53 19.51 16.39 56.20
CA GLU A 53 19.51 15.84 57.57
C GLU A 53 20.29 16.72 58.56
N SER A 54 19.59 17.50 59.41
CA SER A 54 20.20 18.04 60.63
C SER A 54 19.22 18.49 61.73
N ARG A 55 19.25 17.76 62.86
CA ARG A 55 19.68 18.24 64.20
C ARG A 55 18.86 19.33 64.94
N GLU A 56 18.29 18.92 66.10
CA GLU A 56 18.03 19.68 67.35
C GLU A 56 17.11 20.94 67.26
N GLU A 57 16.28 21.34 68.24
CA GLU A 57 16.21 21.03 69.68
C GLU A 57 14.78 21.20 70.26
N ASN A 58 14.54 20.63 71.45
CA ASN A 58 13.55 21.00 72.49
C ASN A 58 12.27 21.82 72.16
N THR A 59 11.07 21.22 72.32
CA THR A 59 10.12 21.44 73.47
C THR A 59 8.74 20.78 73.22
N GLY A 60 7.93 20.56 74.27
CA GLY A 60 6.46 20.48 74.12
C GLY A 60 5.74 19.11 74.14
N SER A 61 6.06 18.21 75.07
CA SER A 61 5.08 17.20 75.53
C SER A 61 3.94 17.86 76.35
N PRO A 62 2.73 17.27 76.54
CA PRO A 62 2.47 15.80 76.54
C PRO A 62 1.18 15.29 75.85
N THR A 63 1.22 14.01 75.45
CA THR A 63 0.04 13.14 75.33
C THR A 63 -0.30 12.51 76.68
N SER A 64 -1.41 12.92 77.29
CA SER A 64 -1.82 12.46 78.63
C SER A 64 -2.57 11.11 78.61
N SER A 65 -1.85 10.02 78.34
CA SER A 65 -2.38 8.64 78.48
C SER A 65 -2.47 8.22 79.96
N LEU A 66 -3.41 8.79 80.71
CA LEU A 66 -3.57 8.52 82.15
C LEU A 66 -4.11 7.10 82.43
N ARG A 67 -3.15 6.19 82.63
CA ARG A 67 -3.31 4.83 83.15
C ARG A 67 -4.09 4.84 84.49
N LEU A 68 -5.15 4.04 84.59
CA LEU A 68 -5.99 3.94 85.79
C LEU A 68 -5.15 3.65 87.04
N LYS A 69 -5.32 4.46 88.08
CA LYS A 69 -5.12 4.05 89.47
C LYS A 69 -6.50 3.93 90.14
N ARG A 70 -6.73 2.79 90.80
CA ARG A 70 -7.98 2.42 91.44
C ARG A 70 -8.05 3.03 92.83
N GLU A 71 -8.96 3.98 93.05
CA GLU A 71 -9.42 4.36 94.38
C GLU A 71 -10.96 4.40 94.40
N ASN A 72 -11.55 3.96 95.51
CA ASN A 72 -12.99 3.80 95.66
C ASN A 72 -13.63 5.10 96.18
N SER A 73 -14.66 5.61 95.51
CA SER A 73 -15.91 6.07 96.16
C SER A 73 -16.86 6.68 95.11
N PHE A 74 -17.96 5.99 94.80
CA PHE A 74 -19.14 6.59 94.18
C PHE A 74 -20.40 5.84 94.65
N ASP A 75 -21.04 6.40 95.67
CA ASP A 75 -22.36 5.95 96.16
C ASP A 75 -23.44 6.32 95.12
N LEU A 76 -23.75 5.39 94.22
CA LEU A 76 -24.80 5.57 93.21
C LEU A 76 -26.19 5.55 93.86
N LYS A 77 -26.73 6.75 94.16
CA LYS A 77 -28.10 6.95 94.63
C LYS A 77 -28.95 7.57 93.53
N LEU A 78 -30.15 7.02 93.33
CA LEU A 78 -31.21 7.67 92.55
C LEU A 78 -31.91 8.75 93.40
N GLY A 79 -32.63 9.65 92.73
CA GLY A 79 -33.13 10.91 93.31
C GLY A 79 -34.20 10.77 94.42
N ASP A 80 -34.64 9.55 94.68
CA ASP A 80 -35.66 9.12 95.65
C ASP A 80 -35.08 8.31 96.83
N GLY A 81 -33.75 8.31 96.99
CA GLY A 81 -33.07 8.02 98.27
C GLY A 81 -33.05 6.57 98.76
N THR A 82 -33.68 5.64 98.04
CA THR A 82 -33.69 4.22 98.39
C THR A 82 -32.45 3.50 97.81
N PRO A 83 -31.73 2.66 98.59
CA PRO A 83 -30.50 2.04 98.12
C PRO A 83 -30.75 0.94 97.06
N LEU A 84 -29.95 0.95 95.99
CA LEU A 84 -29.93 -0.10 94.98
C LEU A 84 -29.48 -1.43 95.61
N SER A 85 -30.20 -2.53 95.33
CA SER A 85 -29.79 -3.85 95.80
C SER A 85 -28.51 -4.31 95.09
N ALA A 86 -27.68 -5.12 95.74
CA ALA A 86 -26.50 -5.73 95.11
C ALA A 86 -26.85 -6.60 93.87
N LYS A 87 -28.10 -7.07 93.75
CA LYS A 87 -28.61 -7.73 92.54
C LYS A 87 -28.90 -6.75 91.40
N ASP A 88 -29.24 -5.51 91.70
CA ASP A 88 -29.53 -4.46 90.72
C ASP A 88 -28.26 -3.78 90.23
N ILE A 89 -27.30 -3.55 91.13
CA ILE A 89 -25.93 -3.14 90.78
C ILE A 89 -25.33 -4.16 89.80
N LYS A 90 -25.33 -5.46 90.11
CA LYS A 90 -24.85 -6.51 89.18
C LYS A 90 -25.61 -6.58 87.85
N ARG A 91 -26.91 -6.23 87.83
CA ARG A 91 -27.68 -6.13 86.58
C ARG A 91 -27.31 -4.90 85.76
N LEU A 92 -27.00 -3.77 86.40
CA LEU A 92 -26.48 -2.57 85.76
C LEU A 92 -25.06 -2.81 85.23
N GLU A 93 -24.14 -3.35 86.02
CA GLU A 93 -22.78 -3.75 85.61
C GLU A 93 -22.81 -4.70 84.41
N SER A 94 -23.60 -5.78 84.47
CA SER A 94 -23.71 -6.75 83.36
C SER A 94 -24.25 -6.11 82.07
N ARG A 95 -25.15 -5.13 82.19
CA ARG A 95 -25.75 -4.39 81.07
C ARG A 95 -24.81 -3.30 80.56
N GLU A 96 -24.02 -2.68 81.42
CA GLU A 96 -22.93 -1.77 81.07
C GLU A 96 -21.84 -2.52 80.30
N ASP A 97 -21.39 -3.67 80.76
CA ASP A 97 -20.44 -4.54 80.04
C ASP A 97 -21.01 -5.00 78.70
N GLU A 98 -22.31 -5.24 78.60
CA GLU A 98 -22.98 -5.56 77.33
C GLU A 98 -22.99 -4.34 76.39
N TRP A 99 -23.25 -3.14 76.90
CA TRP A 99 -23.15 -1.89 76.13
C TRP A 99 -21.71 -1.56 75.73
N ARG A 100 -20.71 -1.75 76.61
CA ARG A 100 -19.29 -1.60 76.32
C ARG A 100 -18.86 -2.55 75.21
N ARG A 101 -19.25 -3.83 75.27
CA ARG A 101 -18.97 -4.81 74.19
C ARG A 101 -19.72 -4.49 72.88
N ARG A 102 -20.95 -3.98 72.95
CA ARG A 102 -21.68 -3.49 71.75
C ARG A 102 -21.01 -2.27 71.13
N LEU A 103 -20.58 -1.30 71.95
CA LEU A 103 -19.89 -0.09 71.52
C LEU A 103 -18.53 -0.44 70.91
N GLN A 104 -17.70 -1.20 71.61
CA GLN A 104 -16.38 -1.64 71.13
C GLN A 104 -16.48 -2.47 69.84
N LYS A 105 -17.52 -3.30 69.69
CA LYS A 105 -17.82 -3.98 68.43
C LYS A 105 -18.23 -2.98 67.33
N LYS A 106 -19.00 -1.94 67.64
CA LYS A 106 -19.37 -0.88 66.67
C LYS A 106 -18.20 0.01 66.28
N GLU A 107 -17.31 0.32 67.21
CA GLU A 107 -16.05 1.02 66.96
C GLU A 107 -15.17 0.19 66.03
N ALA A 108 -14.98 -1.11 66.29
CA ALA A 108 -14.27 -2.02 65.39
C ALA A 108 -14.96 -2.18 64.00
N GLU A 109 -16.28 -2.21 63.94
CA GLU A 109 -17.06 -2.21 62.69
C GLU A 109 -16.98 -0.87 61.91
N LEU A 110 -16.62 0.23 62.58
CA LEU A 110 -16.38 1.54 61.94
C LEU A 110 -14.93 1.67 61.50
N LEU A 111 -13.96 1.29 62.34
CA LEU A 111 -12.53 1.24 62.00
C LEU A 111 -12.30 0.36 60.78
N LYS A 112 -12.84 -0.86 60.76
CA LYS A 112 -12.76 -1.77 59.60
C LYS A 112 -13.47 -1.25 58.34
N ARG A 113 -14.43 -0.33 58.48
CA ARG A 113 -15.05 0.39 57.33
C ARG A 113 -14.19 1.56 56.86
N MET A 114 -13.47 2.24 57.76
CA MET A 114 -12.50 3.29 57.42
C MET A 114 -11.29 2.68 56.71
N GLU A 115 -10.63 1.67 57.32
CA GLU A 115 -9.53 0.91 56.71
C GLU A 115 -9.88 0.40 55.31
N LYS A 116 -11.07 -0.19 55.13
CA LYS A 116 -11.52 -0.66 53.80
C LYS A 116 -11.71 0.49 52.80
N LYS A 117 -12.21 1.66 53.23
CA LYS A 117 -12.32 2.84 52.37
C LYS A 117 -10.96 3.44 52.03
N GLU A 118 -10.05 3.49 52.99
CA GLU A 118 -8.68 3.99 52.81
C GLU A 118 -7.90 3.11 51.83
N GLU A 119 -8.02 1.78 51.94
CA GLU A 119 -7.42 0.86 50.96
C GLU A 119 -8.12 0.92 49.59
N GLU A 120 -9.46 1.02 49.53
CA GLU A 120 -10.16 1.29 48.27
C GLU A 120 -9.74 2.60 47.60
N HIS A 121 -9.41 3.63 48.38
CA HIS A 121 -8.89 4.90 47.86
C HIS A 121 -7.43 4.76 47.43
N ARG A 122 -6.60 4.05 48.20
CA ARG A 122 -5.20 3.72 47.86
C ARG A 122 -5.10 2.99 46.53
N ILE A 123 -5.93 1.97 46.32
CA ILE A 123 -6.01 1.22 45.05
C ILE A 123 -6.43 2.15 43.91
N LYS A 124 -7.51 2.94 44.07
CA LYS A 124 -8.00 3.88 43.03
C LYS A 124 -7.03 5.01 42.69
N MET A 125 -6.07 5.31 43.57
CA MET A 125 -4.96 6.24 43.28
C MET A 125 -3.84 5.54 42.51
N LEU A 126 -3.42 4.33 42.93
CA LEU A 126 -2.43 3.52 42.22
C LEU A 126 -2.88 3.10 40.80
N GLU A 127 -4.19 2.93 40.59
CA GLU A 127 -4.78 2.70 39.27
C GLU A 127 -4.65 3.94 38.38
N ARG A 128 -5.04 5.12 38.87
CA ARG A 128 -4.86 6.39 38.14
C ARG A 128 -3.40 6.72 37.87
N GLU A 129 -2.50 6.45 38.81
CA GLU A 129 -1.06 6.65 38.62
C GLU A 129 -0.52 5.76 37.47
N LYS A 130 -0.97 4.50 37.40
CA LYS A 130 -0.65 3.60 36.27
C LYS A 130 -1.25 4.07 34.94
N GLU A 131 -2.46 4.62 34.95
CA GLU A 131 -3.09 5.21 33.75
C GLU A 131 -2.31 6.44 33.27
N TRP A 132 -2.01 7.38 34.17
CA TRP A 132 -1.25 8.60 33.86
C TRP A 132 0.15 8.27 33.35
N LYS A 133 0.83 7.27 33.95
CA LYS A 133 2.14 6.80 33.50
C LYS A 133 2.08 6.21 32.08
N LYS A 134 1.04 5.43 31.74
CA LYS A 134 0.83 4.94 30.35
C LYS A 134 0.58 6.07 29.36
N VAL A 135 -0.17 7.11 29.74
CA VAL A 135 -0.43 8.28 28.89
C VAL A 135 0.84 9.10 28.65
N LEU A 136 1.65 9.32 29.69
CA LEU A 136 2.97 9.94 29.58
C LEU A 136 3.89 9.13 28.64
N GLU A 137 4.03 7.83 28.88
CA GLU A 137 4.88 6.94 28.07
C GLU A 137 4.43 6.92 26.58
N LYS A 138 3.11 6.98 26.32
CA LYS A 138 2.56 7.10 24.96
C LYS A 138 2.94 8.44 24.32
N HIS A 139 2.79 9.56 25.03
CA HIS A 139 3.17 10.88 24.51
C HIS A 139 4.68 11.05 24.35
N GLU A 140 5.52 10.43 25.19
CA GLU A 140 6.97 10.41 24.98
C GLU A 140 7.35 9.62 23.73
N LYS A 141 6.70 8.47 23.47
CA LYS A 141 6.88 7.67 22.24
C LYS A 141 6.40 8.43 20.99
N GLU A 142 5.26 9.11 21.06
CA GLU A 142 4.76 9.98 19.98
C GLU A 142 5.72 11.14 19.70
N LYS A 143 6.21 11.82 20.75
CA LYS A 143 7.18 12.92 20.66
C LYS A 143 8.51 12.46 20.07
N ALA A 144 9.02 11.29 20.50
CA ALA A 144 10.25 10.71 19.95
C ALA A 144 10.12 10.43 18.46
N LYS A 145 9.00 9.80 18.03
CA LYS A 145 8.72 9.54 16.62
C LYS A 145 8.62 10.84 15.81
N LEU A 146 7.93 11.86 16.31
CA LEU A 146 7.84 13.16 15.63
C LEU A 146 9.20 13.86 15.48
N VAL A 147 10.13 13.68 16.42
CA VAL A 147 11.50 14.20 16.31
C VAL A 147 12.30 13.41 15.26
N GLU A 148 12.15 12.09 15.19
CA GLU A 148 12.78 11.23 14.19
C GLU A 148 12.26 11.52 12.78
N ASP A 149 10.94 11.58 12.59
CA ASP A 149 10.31 11.90 11.30
C ASP A 149 10.67 13.33 10.84
N ARG A 150 10.81 14.29 11.76
CA ARG A 150 11.37 15.62 11.44
C ARG A 150 12.82 15.54 10.99
N LEU A 151 13.66 14.77 11.68
CA LEU A 151 15.09 14.63 11.33
C LEU A 151 15.27 13.99 9.94
N ARG A 152 14.45 12.99 9.60
CA ARG A 152 14.36 12.40 8.26
C ARG A 152 13.98 13.45 7.20
N ALA A 153 12.95 14.24 7.47
CA ALA A 153 12.50 15.30 6.56
C ALA A 153 13.56 16.40 6.36
N GLU A 154 14.28 16.78 7.43
CA GLU A 154 15.40 17.73 7.38
C GLU A 154 16.56 17.18 6.53
N SER A 155 16.91 15.90 6.70
CA SER A 155 17.93 15.22 5.87
C SER A 155 17.52 15.14 4.40
N ALA A 156 16.27 14.79 4.11
CA ALA A 156 15.74 14.71 2.75
C ALA A 156 15.70 16.08 2.07
N LYS A 157 15.29 17.13 2.80
CA LYS A 157 15.37 18.53 2.34
C LYS A 157 16.80 18.90 1.95
N ASN A 158 17.77 18.63 2.80
CA ASN A 158 19.17 18.98 2.53
C ASN A 158 19.71 18.26 1.27
N SER A 159 19.38 16.97 1.06
CA SER A 159 19.76 16.27 -0.18
C SER A 159 19.07 16.86 -1.43
N LEU A 160 17.83 17.34 -1.31
CA LEU A 160 17.13 17.98 -2.43
C LEU A 160 17.65 19.39 -2.72
N GLU A 161 18.11 20.13 -1.71
CA GLU A 161 18.78 21.44 -1.91
C GLU A 161 20.14 21.30 -2.60
N VAL A 162 20.91 20.24 -2.29
CA VAL A 162 22.15 19.91 -3.04
C VAL A 162 21.81 19.54 -4.48
N ALA A 163 20.92 18.58 -4.71
CA ALA A 163 20.55 18.15 -6.07
C ALA A 163 19.95 19.28 -6.93
N LEU A 164 19.26 20.24 -6.31
CA LEU A 164 18.77 21.46 -6.97
C LEU A 164 19.91 22.39 -7.36
N ASN A 165 20.89 22.62 -6.48
CA ASN A 165 22.07 23.43 -6.77
C ASN A 165 22.91 22.82 -7.91
N ASP A 166 23.11 21.51 -7.89
CA ASP A 166 23.82 20.78 -8.95
C ASP A 166 23.09 20.91 -10.29
N ALA A 167 21.76 20.74 -10.31
CA ALA A 167 20.93 20.95 -11.49
C ALA A 167 20.98 22.40 -12.02
N GLU A 168 21.06 23.40 -11.13
CA GLU A 168 21.31 24.78 -11.53
C GLU A 168 22.71 24.99 -12.11
N GLU A 169 23.73 24.28 -11.62
CA GLU A 169 25.08 24.37 -12.18
C GLU A 169 25.16 23.72 -13.56
N TYR A 170 24.58 22.54 -13.76
CA TYR A 170 24.44 21.92 -15.09
C TYR A 170 23.68 22.84 -16.05
N LYS A 171 22.62 23.53 -15.59
CA LYS A 171 21.90 24.53 -16.38
C LYS A 171 22.78 25.73 -16.77
N LYS A 172 23.63 26.22 -15.86
CA LYS A 172 24.60 27.30 -16.14
C LYS A 172 25.64 26.85 -17.18
N LYS A 173 26.18 25.64 -17.03
CA LYS A 173 27.12 25.01 -17.99
C LYS A 173 26.48 24.87 -19.38
N LEU A 174 25.26 24.34 -19.47
CA LEU A 174 24.51 24.21 -20.73
C LEU A 174 24.33 25.56 -21.45
N TYR A 175 23.99 26.65 -20.75
CA TYR A 175 23.93 27.97 -21.39
C TYR A 175 25.29 28.46 -21.88
N SER A 176 26.39 28.21 -21.16
CA SER A 176 27.73 28.57 -21.66
C SER A 176 28.14 27.76 -22.90
N PHE A 177 27.75 26.47 -22.98
CA PHE A 177 27.97 25.67 -24.19
C PHE A 177 27.11 26.18 -25.36
N GLN A 178 25.87 26.61 -25.12
CA GLN A 178 25.04 27.23 -26.14
C GLN A 178 25.64 28.56 -26.63
N GLU A 179 26.05 29.46 -25.72
CA GLU A 179 26.65 30.74 -26.10
C GLU A 179 27.95 30.55 -26.88
N ASN A 180 28.80 29.59 -26.47
CA ASN A 180 30.01 29.24 -27.20
C ASN A 180 29.71 28.65 -28.60
N ALA A 181 28.66 27.84 -28.73
CA ALA A 181 28.23 27.31 -30.03
C ALA A 181 27.70 28.40 -30.97
N GLU A 182 26.87 29.32 -30.46
CA GLU A 182 26.36 30.49 -31.21
C GLU A 182 27.51 31.43 -31.63
N GLN A 183 28.53 31.63 -30.78
CA GLN A 183 29.74 32.37 -31.14
C GLN A 183 30.53 31.67 -32.26
N MET A 184 30.72 30.35 -32.18
CA MET A 184 31.42 29.56 -33.21
C MET A 184 30.66 29.57 -34.56
N GLU A 185 29.33 29.45 -34.55
CA GLU A 185 28.50 29.60 -35.77
C GLU A 185 28.61 31.03 -36.35
N GLY A 186 28.67 32.05 -35.48
CA GLY A 186 28.94 33.43 -35.87
C GLY A 186 30.30 33.63 -36.55
N PHE A 187 31.37 33.04 -36.01
CA PHE A 187 32.70 33.05 -36.62
C PHE A 187 32.71 32.30 -37.97
N GLN A 188 32.17 31.08 -38.03
CA GLN A 188 32.06 30.31 -39.27
C GLN A 188 31.28 31.06 -40.35
N THR A 189 30.18 31.72 -39.98
CA THR A 189 29.39 32.58 -40.89
C THR A 189 30.22 33.76 -41.40
N GLN A 190 31.00 34.40 -40.54
CA GLN A 190 31.89 35.49 -40.95
C GLN A 190 33.02 35.00 -41.88
N GLU A 191 33.59 33.82 -41.63
CA GLU A 191 34.62 33.23 -42.50
C GLU A 191 34.06 32.80 -43.85
N MET A 192 32.89 32.15 -43.87
CA MET A 192 32.20 31.83 -45.13
C MET A 192 31.87 33.08 -45.94
N ALA A 193 31.53 34.20 -45.29
CA ALA A 193 31.35 35.49 -45.98
C ALA A 193 32.67 36.04 -46.56
N LYS A 194 33.79 35.96 -45.82
CA LYS A 194 35.13 36.34 -46.32
C LYS A 194 35.55 35.47 -47.51
N ILE A 195 35.41 34.15 -47.40
CA ILE A 195 35.74 33.17 -48.45
C ILE A 195 34.89 33.44 -49.69
N LYS A 196 33.58 33.66 -49.55
CA LYS A 196 32.69 34.00 -50.66
C LYS A 196 33.09 35.31 -51.36
N HIS A 197 33.48 36.35 -50.61
CA HIS A 197 33.99 37.58 -51.20
C HIS A 197 35.33 37.40 -51.94
N LEU A 198 36.25 36.62 -51.37
CA LEU A 198 37.53 36.30 -52.02
C LEU A 198 37.34 35.45 -53.28
N LEU A 199 36.41 34.50 -53.26
CA LEU A 199 36.05 33.69 -54.42
C LEU A 199 35.46 34.56 -55.54
N LEU A 200 34.45 35.39 -55.25
CA LEU A 200 33.85 36.31 -56.22
C LEU A 200 34.89 37.29 -56.81
N ALA A 201 35.82 37.79 -55.98
CA ALA A 201 36.91 38.64 -56.46
C ALA A 201 37.87 37.89 -57.40
N LYS A 202 38.13 36.60 -57.15
CA LYS A 202 38.96 35.76 -58.03
C LYS A 202 38.23 35.32 -59.29
N GLU A 203 36.94 35.06 -59.25
CA GLU A 203 36.10 34.81 -60.41
C GLU A 203 36.09 36.03 -61.34
N GLN A 204 35.93 37.24 -60.79
CA GLN A 204 36.05 38.48 -61.57
C GLN A 204 37.47 38.67 -62.13
N GLU A 205 38.54 38.42 -61.35
CA GLU A 205 39.93 38.52 -61.83
C GLU A 205 40.22 37.54 -62.99
N VAL A 206 39.62 36.34 -62.94
CA VAL A 206 39.72 35.34 -64.01
C VAL A 206 38.93 35.76 -65.25
N GLU A 207 37.72 36.30 -65.11
CA GLU A 207 36.95 36.77 -66.27
C GLU A 207 37.58 38.02 -66.92
N ASP A 208 38.10 38.95 -66.12
CA ASP A 208 38.95 40.06 -66.56
C ASP A 208 40.14 39.58 -67.41
N LYS A 209 40.84 38.54 -66.96
CA LYS A 209 41.98 37.93 -67.68
C LYS A 209 41.53 37.20 -68.94
N SER A 210 40.39 36.50 -68.89
CA SER A 210 39.71 35.86 -70.02
C SER A 210 39.36 36.88 -71.12
N GLN A 211 38.85 38.05 -70.75
CA GLN A 211 38.55 39.15 -71.69
C GLN A 211 39.81 39.78 -72.28
N ARG A 212 40.84 40.07 -71.47
CA ARG A 212 42.15 40.56 -71.96
C ARG A 212 42.81 39.57 -72.92
N LEU A 213 42.73 38.27 -72.62
CA LEU A 213 43.26 37.21 -73.50
C LEU A 213 42.50 37.15 -74.83
N LYS A 214 41.16 37.19 -74.81
CA LYS A 214 40.34 37.26 -76.04
C LYS A 214 40.72 38.47 -76.91
N ALA A 215 40.88 39.65 -76.30
CA ALA A 215 41.30 40.86 -77.01
C ALA A 215 42.69 40.70 -77.65
N ALA A 216 43.69 40.23 -76.90
CA ALA A 216 45.03 39.97 -77.43
C ALA A 216 45.03 38.90 -78.55
N MET A 217 44.18 37.87 -78.45
CA MET A 217 44.02 36.88 -79.53
C MET A 217 43.41 37.49 -80.79
N THR A 218 42.44 38.41 -80.68
CA THR A 218 41.90 39.12 -81.85
C THR A 218 42.89 40.11 -82.47
N GLU A 219 43.74 40.75 -81.66
CA GLU A 219 44.83 41.62 -82.13
C GLU A 219 45.92 40.80 -82.84
N ILE A 220 46.33 39.66 -82.28
CA ILE A 220 47.26 38.73 -82.93
C ILE A 220 46.71 38.26 -84.28
N GLU A 221 45.41 37.96 -84.40
CA GLU A 221 44.83 37.54 -85.67
C GLU A 221 44.77 38.68 -86.69
N SER A 222 44.46 39.92 -86.27
CA SER A 222 44.52 41.08 -87.18
C SER A 222 45.95 41.32 -87.67
N LEU A 223 46.96 41.24 -86.79
CA LEU A 223 48.37 41.34 -87.15
C LEU A 223 48.84 40.21 -88.08
N LYS A 224 48.33 38.98 -87.94
CA LYS A 224 48.57 37.89 -88.92
C LYS A 224 47.99 38.22 -90.29
N THR A 225 46.76 38.76 -90.35
CA THR A 225 46.16 39.15 -91.64
C THR A 225 46.94 40.27 -92.31
N GLU A 226 47.44 41.25 -91.54
CA GLU A 226 48.26 42.33 -92.05
C GLU A 226 49.65 41.86 -92.48
N LEU A 227 50.32 40.99 -91.72
CA LEU A 227 51.57 40.34 -92.15
C LEU A 227 51.37 39.51 -93.43
N SER A 228 50.20 38.86 -93.59
CA SER A 228 49.83 38.12 -94.80
C SER A 228 49.54 39.05 -95.99
N ARG A 229 49.12 40.30 -95.74
CA ARG A 229 48.99 41.36 -96.75
C ARG A 229 50.37 41.88 -97.16
N LEU A 230 51.24 42.16 -96.17
CA LEU A 230 52.57 42.72 -96.39
C LEU A 230 53.50 41.76 -97.17
N ARG A 231 53.44 40.45 -96.89
CA ARG A 231 54.18 39.42 -97.67
C ARG A 231 53.91 39.48 -99.17
N ARG A 232 52.70 39.85 -99.61
CA ARG A 232 52.40 39.98 -101.05
C ARG A 232 53.15 41.14 -101.69
N TYR A 233 53.36 42.25 -100.96
CA TYR A 233 54.19 43.35 -101.45
C TYR A 233 55.68 43.01 -101.43
N GLU A 234 56.12 42.09 -100.56
CA GLU A 234 57.47 41.52 -100.57
C GLU A 234 57.67 40.66 -101.83
N ASP A 235 56.69 39.79 -102.17
CA ASP A 235 56.68 39.04 -103.43
C ASP A 235 56.63 39.98 -104.66
N GLU A 236 55.76 40.99 -104.68
CA GLU A 236 55.69 42.00 -105.76
C GLU A 236 56.99 42.80 -105.91
N LEU A 237 57.64 43.18 -104.80
CA LEU A 237 58.92 43.90 -104.81
C LEU A 237 60.06 43.03 -105.37
N ASN A 238 60.10 41.74 -105.01
CA ASN A 238 61.07 40.79 -105.56
C ASN A 238 60.90 40.64 -107.08
N ASN A 239 59.66 40.52 -107.58
CA ASN A 239 59.40 40.47 -109.03
C ASN A 239 59.88 41.75 -109.74
N VAL A 240 59.63 42.94 -109.16
CA VAL A 240 60.10 44.22 -109.73
C VAL A 240 61.64 44.34 -109.68
N GLN A 241 62.29 43.75 -108.68
CA GLN A 241 63.76 43.68 -108.65
C GLN A 241 64.30 42.77 -109.76
N ASP A 242 63.74 41.57 -109.94
CA ASP A 242 64.11 40.63 -111.01
C ASP A 242 63.92 41.26 -112.40
N GLU A 243 62.81 41.98 -112.62
CA GLU A 243 62.59 42.77 -113.85
C GLU A 243 63.66 43.85 -114.04
N MET A 244 64.00 44.61 -112.99
CA MET A 244 65.05 45.64 -113.05
C MET A 244 66.43 45.05 -113.30
N GLU A 245 66.78 43.89 -112.74
CA GLU A 245 68.05 43.23 -112.99
C GLU A 245 68.10 42.65 -114.42
N SER A 246 67.01 42.06 -114.90
CA SER A 246 66.85 41.63 -116.30
C SER A 246 67.02 42.79 -117.30
N LEU A 247 66.37 43.93 -117.04
CA LEU A 247 66.51 45.16 -117.84
C LEU A 247 67.95 45.70 -117.81
N ARG A 248 68.58 45.79 -116.63
CA ARG A 248 70.00 46.18 -116.49
C ARG A 248 70.91 45.27 -117.32
N HIS A 249 70.69 43.96 -117.29
CA HIS A 249 71.45 43.01 -118.11
C HIS A 249 71.19 43.17 -119.61
N SER A 250 69.99 43.59 -120.04
CA SER A 250 69.72 43.90 -121.45
C SER A 250 70.41 45.18 -121.90
N THR A 251 70.19 46.30 -121.20
CA THR A 251 70.84 47.58 -121.52
C THR A 251 72.36 47.48 -121.48
N GLN A 252 72.94 46.68 -120.58
CA GLN A 252 74.39 46.45 -120.55
C GLN A 252 74.88 45.58 -121.73
N ARG A 253 74.09 44.61 -122.21
CA ARG A 253 74.38 43.86 -123.45
C ARG A 253 74.31 44.75 -124.68
N GLU A 254 73.24 45.54 -124.82
CA GLU A 254 73.04 46.51 -125.91
C GLU A 254 74.17 47.56 -125.93
N ARG A 255 74.52 48.12 -124.76
CA ARG A 255 75.65 49.04 -124.61
C ARG A 255 76.98 48.42 -125.04
N ALA A 256 77.24 47.15 -124.69
CA ALA A 256 78.46 46.46 -125.11
C ALA A 256 78.51 46.27 -126.65
N GLN A 257 77.37 45.92 -127.27
CA GLN A 257 77.25 45.81 -128.73
C GLN A 257 77.49 47.15 -129.42
N LEU A 258 76.83 48.23 -128.97
CA LEU A 258 77.01 49.58 -129.51
C LEU A 258 78.45 50.09 -129.32
N SER A 259 79.08 49.81 -128.17
CA SER A 259 80.49 50.16 -127.93
C SER A 259 81.45 49.41 -128.87
N SER A 260 81.13 48.18 -129.26
CA SER A 260 81.91 47.41 -130.23
C SER A 260 81.75 47.96 -131.65
N GLN A 261 80.54 48.40 -132.02
CA GLN A 261 80.27 49.03 -133.32
C GLN A 261 80.95 50.40 -133.44
N LEU A 262 80.92 51.21 -132.38
CA LEU A 262 81.64 52.48 -132.32
C LEU A 262 83.14 52.28 -132.53
N ALA A 263 83.77 51.37 -131.76
CA ALA A 263 85.20 51.08 -131.88
C ALA A 263 85.61 50.62 -133.30
N GLN A 264 84.75 49.85 -133.99
CA GLN A 264 84.98 49.49 -135.39
C GLN A 264 84.98 50.73 -136.31
N THR A 265 83.97 51.60 -136.20
CA THR A 265 83.91 52.81 -137.05
C THR A 265 84.99 53.85 -136.71
N GLU A 266 85.48 53.91 -135.48
CA GLU A 266 86.61 54.76 -135.10
C GLU A 266 87.95 54.30 -135.72
N GLU A 267 88.13 52.99 -135.92
CA GLU A 267 89.27 52.42 -136.66
C GLU A 267 89.23 52.82 -138.14
N GLU A 268 88.06 52.66 -138.77
CA GLU A 268 87.82 53.05 -140.16
C GLU A 268 88.09 54.56 -140.38
N VAL A 269 87.69 55.42 -139.44
CA VAL A 269 87.95 56.87 -139.48
C VAL A 269 89.43 57.21 -139.28
N ARG A 270 90.18 56.50 -138.42
CA ARG A 270 91.63 56.74 -138.24
C ARG A 270 92.40 56.41 -139.52
N HIS A 271 92.15 55.25 -140.10
CA HIS A 271 92.79 54.82 -141.35
C HIS A 271 92.54 55.81 -142.53
N LEU A 272 91.39 56.48 -142.55
CA LEU A 272 91.11 57.54 -143.53
C LEU A 272 91.88 58.84 -143.27
N LYS A 273 92.14 59.22 -142.01
CA LYS A 273 92.85 60.45 -141.66
C LYS A 273 94.34 60.41 -142.01
N ASP A 274 95.03 59.32 -141.67
CA ASP A 274 96.47 59.18 -141.92
C ASP A 274 96.82 59.32 -143.41
N LYS A 275 95.90 58.88 -144.28
CA LYS A 275 96.00 58.99 -145.74
C LYS A 275 95.95 60.44 -146.26
N VAL A 276 95.34 61.37 -145.53
CA VAL A 276 95.27 62.79 -145.90
C VAL A 276 96.58 63.51 -145.57
N PHE A 277 97.10 63.31 -144.36
CA PHE A 277 98.29 64.00 -143.84
C PHE A 277 99.54 63.82 -144.75
N VAL A 278 99.72 62.63 -145.32
CA VAL A 278 100.83 62.30 -146.24
C VAL A 278 100.77 63.08 -147.57
N LEU A 279 99.59 63.55 -147.98
CA LEU A 279 99.41 64.37 -149.18
C LEU A 279 99.80 65.83 -148.92
N GLU A 280 99.38 66.40 -147.78
CA GLU A 280 99.63 67.78 -147.39
C GLU A 280 101.14 68.06 -147.23
N GLN A 281 101.87 67.13 -146.62
CA GLN A 281 103.30 67.30 -146.33
C GLN A 281 104.19 67.39 -147.60
N ARG A 282 103.70 66.98 -148.77
CA ARG A 282 104.45 67.14 -150.05
C ARG A 282 104.43 68.57 -150.60
N VAL A 283 103.42 69.37 -150.26
CA VAL A 283 103.21 70.70 -150.86
C VAL A 283 104.13 71.77 -150.25
N ALA A 284 104.61 71.56 -149.03
CA ALA A 284 105.30 72.58 -148.23
C ALA A 284 106.81 72.77 -148.53
N LEU A 285 107.40 72.03 -149.48
CA LEU A 285 108.86 71.92 -149.65
C LEU A 285 109.45 72.68 -150.85
N GLU A 286 108.64 73.40 -151.62
CA GLU A 286 108.98 73.77 -153.01
C GLU A 286 109.33 75.26 -153.23
N SER A 287 109.66 76.05 -152.20
CA SER A 287 109.91 77.50 -152.36
C SER A 287 110.77 78.19 -151.29
N GLY A 288 111.81 78.91 -151.72
CA GLY A 288 112.29 80.13 -151.03
C GLY A 288 113.77 80.22 -150.66
N ASP A 289 114.57 80.91 -151.48
CA ASP A 289 115.92 81.41 -151.22
C ASP A 289 116.14 82.65 -152.12
N GLN A 290 116.88 83.72 -151.77
CA GLN A 290 117.68 84.00 -150.57
C GLN A 290 117.15 85.23 -149.81
N VAL A 291 118.02 85.99 -149.12
CA VAL A 291 117.67 86.98 -148.08
C VAL A 291 118.56 88.25 -148.20
N THR A 292 117.96 89.44 -148.31
CA THR A 292 118.58 90.76 -148.49
C THR A 292 117.91 91.88 -147.67
N VAL A 293 118.66 92.56 -146.79
CA VAL A 293 118.44 93.86 -146.07
C VAL A 293 117.04 94.18 -145.51
N ASP A 294 115.96 94.11 -146.30
CA ASP A 294 114.59 94.04 -145.80
C ASP A 294 114.44 92.96 -144.72
N ASP A 295 115.19 91.87 -144.80
CA ASP A 295 115.24 90.84 -143.74
C ASP A 295 116.13 91.18 -142.54
N ARG A 296 116.98 92.21 -142.60
CA ARG A 296 117.57 92.81 -141.37
C ARG A 296 116.53 93.67 -140.64
N VAL A 297 115.63 94.32 -141.38
CA VAL A 297 114.45 94.99 -140.80
C VAL A 297 113.44 93.93 -140.32
N ALA A 298 113.22 92.87 -141.10
CA ALA A 298 112.37 91.76 -140.70
C ALA A 298 112.97 90.96 -139.54
N ASP A 299 114.30 90.90 -139.35
CA ASP A 299 114.91 90.34 -138.14
C ASP A 299 114.54 91.15 -136.90
N LEU A 300 114.54 92.47 -136.98
CA LEU A 300 114.08 93.33 -135.87
C LEU A 300 112.55 93.24 -135.68
N MET A 301 111.77 93.00 -136.74
CA MET A 301 110.34 92.72 -136.61
C MET A 301 110.04 91.29 -136.11
N ARG A 302 110.87 90.30 -136.47
CA ARG A 302 110.88 88.94 -135.92
C ARG A 302 111.24 88.98 -134.44
N GLU A 303 112.24 89.75 -134.04
CA GLU A 303 112.62 89.95 -132.63
C GLU A 303 111.51 90.67 -131.85
N ARG A 304 110.95 91.75 -132.39
CA ARG A 304 109.79 92.43 -131.77
C ARG A 304 108.62 91.47 -131.58
N THR A 305 108.21 90.75 -132.62
CA THR A 305 107.10 89.79 -132.52
C THR A 305 107.44 88.58 -131.65
N LEU A 306 108.71 88.17 -131.57
CA LEU A 306 109.18 87.15 -130.62
C LEU A 306 109.08 87.64 -129.17
N LEU A 307 109.34 88.92 -128.90
CA LEU A 307 109.22 89.54 -127.58
C LEU A 307 107.75 89.80 -127.20
N GLU A 308 106.92 90.26 -128.14
CA GLU A 308 105.47 90.41 -127.96
C GLU A 308 104.81 89.05 -127.69
N ARG A 309 105.19 87.99 -128.43
CA ARG A 309 104.77 86.62 -128.15
C ARG A 309 105.23 86.14 -126.76
N LYS A 310 106.48 86.42 -126.36
CA LYS A 310 106.99 86.06 -125.01
C LYS A 310 106.24 86.80 -123.89
N LEU A 311 105.82 88.05 -124.12
CA LEU A 311 105.01 88.81 -123.17
C LEU A 311 103.60 88.21 -123.05
N GLU A 312 102.99 87.84 -124.18
CA GLU A 312 101.68 87.19 -124.20
C GLU A 312 101.74 85.78 -123.56
N GLU A 313 102.80 85.01 -123.81
CA GLU A 313 103.07 83.73 -123.14
C GLU A 313 103.22 83.91 -121.62
N ALA A 314 103.89 84.97 -121.17
CA ALA A 314 103.98 85.29 -119.75
C ALA A 314 102.61 85.72 -119.14
N HIS A 315 101.79 86.46 -119.88
CA HIS A 315 100.42 86.80 -119.46
C HIS A 315 99.51 85.56 -119.39
N LEU A 316 99.58 84.66 -120.38
CA LEU A 316 98.86 83.40 -120.39
C LEU A 316 99.28 82.53 -119.20
N HIS A 317 100.58 82.32 -118.97
CA HIS A 317 101.07 81.58 -117.80
C HIS A 317 100.64 82.20 -116.45
N LEU A 318 100.62 83.54 -116.33
CA LEU A 318 100.09 84.20 -115.13
C LEU A 318 98.57 84.03 -114.98
N SER A 319 97.82 83.96 -116.09
CA SER A 319 96.40 83.65 -116.11
C SER A 319 96.12 82.20 -115.70
N ASP A 320 96.90 81.24 -116.20
CA ASP A 320 96.84 79.82 -115.85
C ASP A 320 97.15 79.60 -114.36
N ILE A 321 98.19 80.27 -113.84
CA ILE A 321 98.53 80.27 -112.41
C ILE A 321 97.39 80.87 -111.60
N LYS A 322 96.84 82.03 -112.00
CA LYS A 322 95.74 82.70 -111.29
C LYS A 322 94.45 81.89 -111.28
N THR A 323 94.09 81.24 -112.39
CA THR A 323 92.89 80.38 -112.48
C THR A 323 93.09 79.09 -111.68
N SER A 324 94.27 78.46 -111.75
CA SER A 324 94.65 77.32 -110.92
C SER A 324 94.60 77.64 -109.42
N TRP A 325 95.13 78.78 -109.00
CA TRP A 325 95.07 79.25 -107.61
C TRP A 325 93.63 79.54 -107.18
N SER A 326 92.83 80.18 -108.04
CA SER A 326 91.40 80.42 -107.77
C SER A 326 90.63 79.11 -107.57
N GLY A 327 90.83 78.13 -108.46
CA GLY A 327 90.21 76.80 -108.33
C GLY A 327 90.66 76.05 -107.07
N LYS A 328 91.94 76.19 -106.67
CA LYS A 328 92.46 75.61 -105.43
C LYS A 328 91.88 76.29 -104.19
N ILE A 329 91.68 77.62 -104.22
CA ILE A 329 90.99 78.37 -103.17
C ILE A 329 89.54 77.89 -103.04
N SER A 330 88.75 77.86 -104.12
CA SER A 330 87.36 77.42 -104.07
C SER A 330 87.18 75.95 -103.67
N SER A 331 88.17 75.09 -103.98
CA SER A 331 88.22 73.71 -103.48
C SER A 331 88.43 73.67 -101.95
N LEU A 332 89.36 74.47 -101.42
CA LEU A 332 89.61 74.60 -99.98
C LEU A 332 88.43 75.25 -99.25
N GLU A 333 87.81 76.29 -99.80
CA GLU A 333 86.59 76.91 -99.27
C GLU A 333 85.44 75.89 -99.20
N THR A 334 85.27 75.07 -100.25
CA THR A 334 84.29 73.97 -100.26
C THR A 334 84.62 72.92 -99.20
N GLN A 335 85.89 72.57 -99.00
CA GLN A 335 86.32 71.62 -97.97
C GLN A 335 86.09 72.16 -96.55
N VAL A 336 86.45 73.42 -96.30
CA VAL A 336 86.19 74.11 -95.02
C VAL A 336 84.69 74.22 -94.76
N GLY A 337 83.88 74.52 -95.77
CA GLY A 337 82.41 74.54 -95.66
C GLY A 337 81.80 73.17 -95.35
N ARG A 338 82.35 72.08 -95.90
CA ARG A 338 81.96 70.70 -95.55
C ARG A 338 82.35 70.35 -94.12
N LEU A 339 83.60 70.59 -93.73
CA LEU A 339 84.10 70.32 -92.37
C LEU A 339 83.35 71.15 -91.31
N SER A 340 83.01 72.41 -91.61
CA SER A 340 82.23 73.27 -90.71
C SER A 340 80.80 72.77 -90.52
N ARG A 341 80.16 72.26 -91.59
CA ARG A 341 78.86 71.60 -91.50
C ARG A 341 78.94 70.31 -90.67
N GLN A 342 79.89 69.43 -90.98
CA GLN A 342 80.10 68.18 -90.26
C GLN A 342 80.35 68.43 -88.76
N ALA A 343 81.20 69.40 -88.40
CA ALA A 343 81.44 69.76 -87.00
C ALA A 343 80.17 70.29 -86.29
N GLY A 344 79.27 70.95 -87.02
CA GLY A 344 77.96 71.37 -86.53
C GLY A 344 76.99 70.19 -86.34
N GLU A 345 76.97 69.25 -87.28
CA GLU A 345 76.15 68.02 -87.24
C GLU A 345 76.60 67.10 -86.11
N GLU A 346 77.90 66.81 -85.98
CA GLU A 346 78.46 66.10 -84.83
C GLU A 346 78.22 66.85 -83.51
N GLY A 347 78.22 68.19 -83.53
CA GLY A 347 77.92 69.05 -82.38
C GLY A 347 76.44 69.13 -82.01
N LEU A 348 75.54 68.62 -82.87
CA LEU A 348 74.13 68.37 -82.56
C LEU A 348 73.96 66.94 -82.04
N GLU A 349 74.53 65.95 -82.71
CA GLU A 349 74.42 64.54 -82.32
C GLU A 349 75.04 64.27 -80.94
N ARG A 350 76.20 64.87 -80.62
CA ARG A 350 76.79 64.79 -79.28
C ARG A 350 75.91 65.40 -78.18
N ARG A 351 75.07 66.39 -78.49
CA ARG A 351 74.09 66.93 -77.52
C ARG A 351 72.91 65.99 -77.35
N ARG A 352 72.34 65.50 -78.46
CA ARG A 352 71.26 64.50 -78.45
C ARG A 352 71.66 63.26 -77.62
N VAL A 353 72.86 62.72 -77.86
CA VAL A 353 73.36 61.54 -77.13
C VAL A 353 73.57 61.84 -75.64
N GLU A 354 74.01 63.05 -75.26
CA GLU A 354 74.16 63.43 -73.84
C GLU A 354 72.78 63.66 -73.17
N GLU A 355 71.80 64.18 -73.90
CA GLU A 355 70.39 64.33 -73.47
C GLU A 355 69.73 62.95 -73.25
N GLU A 356 69.85 62.03 -74.21
CA GLU A 356 69.37 60.64 -74.08
C GLU A 356 70.06 59.90 -72.92
N LYS A 357 71.36 60.08 -72.76
CA LYS A 357 72.16 59.51 -71.66
C LYS A 357 71.74 60.04 -70.28
N GLU A 358 71.46 61.33 -70.15
CA GLU A 358 70.99 61.87 -68.85
C GLU A 358 69.53 61.51 -68.57
N ALA A 359 68.68 61.38 -69.59
CA ALA A 359 67.34 60.78 -69.44
C ALA A 359 67.40 59.32 -68.97
N LEU A 360 68.29 58.50 -69.55
CA LEU A 360 68.53 57.13 -69.09
C LEU A 360 69.06 57.07 -67.66
N ARG A 361 69.96 57.99 -67.27
CA ARG A 361 70.44 58.12 -65.88
C ARG A 361 69.35 58.52 -64.89
N GLN A 362 68.43 59.39 -65.29
CA GLN A 362 67.25 59.72 -64.49
C GLN A 362 66.36 58.49 -64.33
N ARG A 363 66.08 57.74 -65.42
CA ARG A 363 65.28 56.52 -65.34
C ARG A 363 65.92 55.40 -64.52
N ILE A 364 67.25 55.30 -64.50
CA ILE A 364 67.98 54.38 -63.60
C ILE A 364 67.73 54.77 -62.13
N LYS A 365 67.90 56.06 -61.76
CA LYS A 365 67.64 56.54 -60.39
C LYS A 365 66.19 56.34 -59.94
N GLU A 366 65.23 56.50 -60.86
CA GLU A 366 63.82 56.20 -60.59
C GLU A 366 63.61 54.71 -60.26
N LEU A 367 64.21 53.81 -61.05
CA LEU A 367 64.13 52.37 -60.85
C LEU A 367 64.87 51.91 -59.58
N GLU A 368 66.02 52.51 -59.26
CA GLU A 368 66.74 52.28 -58.00
C GLU A 368 65.88 52.67 -56.78
N ALA A 369 65.20 53.82 -56.83
CA ALA A 369 64.28 54.25 -55.78
C ALA A 369 63.01 53.36 -55.71
N GLU A 370 62.47 52.93 -56.85
CA GLU A 370 61.33 52.01 -56.91
C GLU A 370 61.69 50.62 -56.34
N ILE A 371 62.90 50.11 -56.60
CA ILE A 371 63.43 48.89 -56.00
C ILE A 371 63.56 49.04 -54.48
N GLU A 372 64.11 50.16 -53.98
CA GLU A 372 64.27 50.35 -52.54
C GLU A 372 62.94 50.46 -51.79
N VAL A 373 61.95 51.16 -52.36
CA VAL A 373 60.57 51.17 -51.81
C VAL A 373 59.97 49.76 -51.81
N ASN A 374 60.17 48.98 -52.87
CA ASN A 374 59.72 47.59 -52.93
C ASN A 374 60.43 46.69 -51.91
N ASN A 375 61.74 46.88 -51.65
CA ASN A 375 62.48 46.17 -50.61
C ASN A 375 61.89 46.42 -49.22
N VAL A 376 61.59 47.68 -48.88
CA VAL A 376 60.94 48.04 -47.61
C VAL A 376 59.52 47.46 -47.51
N VAL A 377 58.77 47.45 -48.63
CA VAL A 377 57.43 46.85 -48.70
C VAL A 377 57.47 45.32 -48.61
N MET A 378 58.55 44.66 -49.04
CA MET A 378 58.77 43.23 -48.81
C MET A 378 59.15 42.95 -47.36
N ALA A 379 60.17 43.63 -46.82
CA ALA A 379 60.61 43.45 -45.43
C ALA A 379 59.47 43.67 -44.41
N THR A 380 58.56 44.60 -44.66
CA THR A 380 57.38 44.82 -43.81
C THR A 380 56.27 43.77 -43.99
N LYS A 381 56.16 43.13 -45.16
CA LYS A 381 55.31 41.93 -45.34
C LYS A 381 55.93 40.71 -44.65
N ASP A 382 57.23 40.50 -44.79
CA ASP A 382 57.95 39.37 -44.20
C ASP A 382 57.92 39.44 -42.68
N ALA A 383 58.14 40.63 -42.10
CA ALA A 383 57.96 40.86 -40.66
C ALA A 383 56.51 40.67 -40.17
N LYS A 384 55.50 40.87 -41.04
CA LYS A 384 54.10 40.55 -40.73
C LYS A 384 53.84 39.04 -40.83
N LEU A 385 54.39 38.37 -41.84
CA LEU A 385 54.27 36.92 -42.01
C LEU A 385 54.93 36.17 -40.84
N LEU A 386 56.08 36.65 -40.36
CA LEU A 386 56.75 36.09 -39.18
C LEU A 386 55.85 36.20 -37.94
N ARG A 387 55.29 37.37 -37.66
CA ARG A 387 54.32 37.53 -36.55
C ARG A 387 53.09 36.65 -36.71
N MET A 388 52.52 36.56 -37.90
CA MET A 388 51.38 35.67 -38.14
C MET A 388 51.74 34.18 -38.01
N ALA A 389 53.02 33.81 -38.15
CA ALA A 389 53.48 32.46 -37.83
C ALA A 389 53.68 32.28 -36.31
N GLU A 390 54.25 33.27 -35.62
CA GLU A 390 54.35 33.31 -34.15
C GLU A 390 52.95 33.22 -33.49
N ASP A 391 51.98 34.00 -33.96
CA ASP A 391 50.57 33.96 -33.54
C ASP A 391 49.95 32.55 -33.75
N ILE A 392 50.28 31.89 -34.87
CA ILE A 392 49.77 30.54 -35.21
C ILE A 392 50.40 29.46 -34.34
N ASP A 393 51.70 29.54 -34.07
CA ASP A 393 52.40 28.60 -33.19
C ASP A 393 51.95 28.77 -31.73
N GLU A 394 51.71 30.00 -31.27
CA GLU A 394 51.13 30.29 -29.94
C GLU A 394 49.72 29.67 -29.81
N MET A 395 48.80 29.98 -30.75
CA MET A 395 47.47 29.35 -30.79
C MET A 395 47.53 27.82 -30.91
N ALA A 396 48.52 27.26 -31.62
CA ALA A 396 48.72 25.82 -31.72
C ALA A 396 49.20 25.20 -30.40
N THR A 397 49.98 25.92 -29.59
CA THR A 397 50.32 25.50 -28.22
C THR A 397 49.13 25.59 -27.27
N GLU A 398 48.37 26.69 -27.29
CA GLU A 398 47.13 26.82 -26.49
C GLU A 398 46.12 25.69 -26.80
N LEU A 399 45.89 25.42 -28.09
CA LEU A 399 45.00 24.33 -28.53
C LEU A 399 45.52 22.93 -28.14
N LYS A 400 46.83 22.77 -27.91
CA LYS A 400 47.42 21.52 -27.45
C LYS A 400 47.28 21.36 -25.93
N GLU A 401 47.47 22.43 -25.17
CA GLU A 401 47.26 22.43 -23.72
C GLU A 401 45.78 22.26 -23.36
N LEU A 402 44.87 22.95 -24.06
CA LEU A 402 43.42 22.76 -23.91
C LEU A 402 42.98 21.32 -24.23
N ARG A 403 43.61 20.65 -25.21
CA ARG A 403 43.36 19.22 -25.48
C ARG A 403 43.85 18.33 -24.35
N ALA A 404 45.07 18.55 -23.85
CA ALA A 404 45.61 17.77 -22.73
C ALA A 404 44.73 17.91 -21.47
N ASN A 405 44.28 19.12 -21.14
CA ASN A 405 43.38 19.36 -20.01
C ASN A 405 42.03 18.62 -20.18
N VAL A 406 41.47 18.60 -21.39
CA VAL A 406 40.22 17.87 -21.68
C VAL A 406 40.43 16.34 -21.65
N ASP A 407 41.57 15.84 -22.13
CA ASP A 407 41.91 14.42 -22.03
C ASP A 407 42.09 14.00 -20.54
N ASP A 408 42.74 14.83 -19.72
CA ASP A 408 42.87 14.62 -18.27
C ASP A 408 41.51 14.67 -17.53
N GLU A 409 40.63 15.63 -17.83
CA GLU A 409 39.25 15.67 -17.31
C GLU A 409 38.46 14.40 -17.70
N VAL A 410 38.63 13.91 -18.93
CA VAL A 410 37.99 12.69 -19.42
C VAL A 410 38.51 11.44 -18.69
N GLU A 411 39.80 11.35 -18.36
CA GLU A 411 40.33 10.26 -17.53
C GLU A 411 39.85 10.36 -16.06
N GLU A 412 39.70 11.56 -15.49
CA GLU A 412 39.09 11.69 -14.15
C GLU A 412 37.62 11.24 -14.15
N PHE A 413 36.82 11.66 -15.14
CA PHE A 413 35.44 11.21 -15.26
C PHE A 413 35.32 9.70 -15.49
N LYS A 414 36.19 9.08 -16.31
CA LYS A 414 36.26 7.60 -16.44
C LYS A 414 36.53 6.95 -15.07
N ARG A 415 37.52 7.43 -14.33
CA ARG A 415 37.88 6.89 -13.01
C ARG A 415 36.74 7.08 -11.98
N GLN A 416 35.97 8.16 -12.09
CA GLN A 416 34.77 8.37 -11.26
C GLN A 416 33.64 7.40 -11.64
N ILE A 417 33.44 7.15 -12.94
CA ILE A 417 32.48 6.16 -13.45
C ILE A 417 32.87 4.77 -12.94
N GLU A 418 34.11 4.31 -13.12
CA GLU A 418 34.59 3.00 -12.65
C GLU A 418 34.37 2.79 -11.14
N LEU A 419 34.63 3.83 -10.33
CA LEU A 419 34.37 3.79 -8.89
C LEU A 419 32.87 3.65 -8.57
N SER A 420 32.00 4.38 -9.30
CA SER A 420 30.55 4.29 -9.13
C SER A 420 29.98 2.95 -9.62
N GLU A 421 30.50 2.40 -10.72
CA GLU A 421 30.11 1.07 -11.22
C GLU A 421 30.51 -0.01 -10.22
N LYS A 422 31.70 0.09 -9.62
CA LYS A 422 32.13 -0.82 -8.56
C LYS A 422 31.23 -0.71 -7.33
N GLU A 423 30.92 0.50 -6.85
CA GLU A 423 30.02 0.67 -5.71
C GLU A 423 28.63 0.07 -6.01
N ILE A 424 28.12 0.25 -7.24
CA ILE A 424 26.87 -0.38 -7.70
C ILE A 424 26.98 -1.92 -7.72
N THR A 425 28.13 -2.51 -8.08
CA THR A 425 28.30 -3.98 -7.99
C THR A 425 28.40 -4.47 -6.55
N ASP A 426 29.12 -3.76 -5.68
CA ASP A 426 29.26 -4.11 -4.26
C ASP A 426 27.88 -4.02 -3.57
N GLN A 427 27.12 -2.93 -3.80
CA GLN A 427 25.74 -2.77 -3.31
C GLN A 427 24.77 -3.83 -3.85
N LYS A 428 24.91 -4.27 -5.11
CA LYS A 428 24.10 -5.36 -5.68
C LYS A 428 24.38 -6.70 -5.00
N SER A 429 25.65 -7.03 -4.75
CA SER A 429 26.01 -8.26 -4.04
C SER A 429 25.47 -8.25 -2.60
N LEU A 430 25.55 -7.12 -1.90
CA LEU A 430 24.96 -6.97 -0.56
C LEU A 430 23.43 -7.09 -0.58
N LEU A 431 22.76 -6.54 -1.60
CA LEU A 431 21.31 -6.71 -1.77
C LEU A 431 20.96 -8.19 -1.97
N GLU A 432 21.64 -8.88 -2.90
CA GLU A 432 21.45 -10.31 -3.14
C GLU A 432 21.71 -11.17 -1.89
N GLU A 433 22.74 -10.87 -1.10
CA GLU A 433 22.97 -11.51 0.20
C GLU A 433 21.81 -11.27 1.17
N THR A 434 21.26 -10.05 1.24
CA THR A 434 20.11 -9.75 2.11
C THR A 434 18.79 -10.35 1.64
N GLU A 435 18.55 -10.48 0.33
CA GLU A 435 17.38 -11.17 -0.24
C GLU A 435 17.47 -12.69 0.02
N ASN A 436 18.65 -13.29 -0.15
CA ASN A 436 18.91 -14.67 0.23
C ASN A 436 18.76 -14.88 1.76
N ALA A 437 19.20 -13.94 2.59
CA ALA A 437 18.99 -14.02 4.04
C ALA A 437 17.49 -13.90 4.42
N LEU A 438 16.76 -12.99 3.78
CA LEU A 438 15.33 -12.77 4.00
C LEU A 438 14.50 -13.99 3.61
N THR A 439 14.68 -14.50 2.40
CA THR A 439 13.95 -15.70 1.91
C THR A 439 14.22 -16.94 2.77
N ASN A 440 15.46 -17.12 3.25
CA ASN A 440 15.76 -18.13 4.27
C ASN A 440 14.94 -17.92 5.55
N LYS A 441 14.84 -16.68 6.07
CA LYS A 441 14.02 -16.39 7.26
C LYS A 441 12.51 -16.51 7.03
N GLU A 442 12.01 -16.23 5.82
CA GLU A 442 10.63 -16.51 5.44
C GLU A 442 10.36 -18.03 5.42
N SER A 443 11.32 -18.85 4.97
CA SER A 443 11.21 -20.31 5.03
C SER A 443 11.20 -20.85 6.47
N GLU A 444 12.06 -20.32 7.35
CA GLU A 444 12.07 -20.63 8.79
C GLU A 444 10.73 -20.26 9.44
N LEU A 445 10.20 -19.06 9.17
CA LEU A 445 8.92 -18.60 9.68
C LEU A 445 7.75 -19.44 9.14
N SER A 446 7.82 -19.91 7.90
CA SER A 446 6.82 -20.82 7.33
C SER A 446 6.81 -22.17 8.06
N ALA A 447 7.99 -22.78 8.27
CA ALA A 447 8.13 -24.02 9.02
C ALA A 447 7.70 -23.89 10.50
N ILE A 448 7.98 -22.76 11.14
CA ILE A 448 7.49 -22.47 12.50
C ILE A 448 5.96 -22.35 12.52
N ARG A 449 5.34 -21.74 11.50
CA ARG A 449 3.88 -21.64 11.38
C ARG A 449 3.21 -23.01 11.16
N THR A 450 3.76 -23.87 10.31
CA THR A 450 3.21 -25.23 10.12
C THR A 450 3.30 -26.04 11.40
N ASN A 451 4.45 -26.03 12.07
CA ASN A 451 4.65 -26.74 13.34
C ASN A 451 3.72 -26.22 14.45
N PHE A 452 3.50 -24.90 14.54
CA PHE A 452 2.56 -24.31 15.48
C PHE A 452 1.12 -24.75 15.22
N GLU A 453 0.67 -24.74 13.96
CA GLU A 453 -0.71 -25.09 13.61
C GLU A 453 -0.96 -26.61 13.72
N GLU A 454 0.07 -27.44 13.52
CA GLU A 454 0.07 -28.85 13.91
C GLU A 454 -0.09 -29.06 15.42
N GLU A 455 0.74 -28.41 16.25
CA GLU A 455 0.66 -28.54 17.71
C GLU A 455 -0.66 -28.01 18.27
N LYS A 456 -1.20 -26.94 17.69
CA LYS A 456 -2.54 -26.42 17.97
C LYS A 456 -3.63 -27.45 17.61
N SER A 457 -3.47 -28.18 16.50
CA SER A 457 -4.39 -29.25 16.10
C SER A 457 -4.30 -30.45 17.05
N LYS A 458 -3.10 -30.85 17.46
CA LYS A 458 -2.87 -31.89 18.49
C LYS A 458 -3.47 -31.47 19.84
N ASN A 459 -3.32 -30.19 20.23
CA ASN A 459 -3.88 -29.63 21.45
C ASN A 459 -5.43 -29.63 21.43
N LEU A 460 -6.05 -29.31 20.29
CA LEU A 460 -7.50 -29.40 20.12
C LEU A 460 -8.02 -30.84 20.24
N LEU A 461 -7.30 -31.83 19.65
CA LEU A 461 -7.64 -33.25 19.81
C LEU A 461 -7.50 -33.72 21.27
N LEU A 462 -6.43 -33.30 21.97
CA LEU A 462 -6.26 -33.57 23.40
C LEU A 462 -7.35 -32.92 24.26
N GLN A 463 -7.78 -31.70 23.92
CA GLN A 463 -8.89 -31.02 24.60
C GLN A 463 -10.22 -31.77 24.42
N LEU A 464 -10.52 -32.21 23.18
CA LEU A 464 -11.70 -33.03 22.90
C LEU A 464 -11.67 -34.37 23.66
N GLU A 465 -10.52 -35.05 23.72
CA GLU A 465 -10.37 -36.29 24.50
C GLU A 465 -10.51 -36.05 26.01
N VAL A 466 -9.96 -34.93 26.53
CA VAL A 466 -10.14 -34.51 27.93
C VAL A 466 -11.61 -34.22 28.25
N ASP A 467 -12.38 -33.63 27.33
CA ASP A 467 -13.81 -33.37 27.52
C ASP A 467 -14.64 -34.65 27.39
N ARG A 468 -14.29 -35.56 26.47
CA ARG A 468 -14.86 -36.92 26.37
C ARG A 468 -14.67 -37.70 27.67
N LEU A 469 -13.46 -37.68 28.25
CA LEU A 469 -13.14 -38.33 29.52
C LEU A 469 -13.86 -37.69 30.73
N LYS A 470 -14.20 -36.40 30.68
CA LYS A 470 -15.07 -35.76 31.69
C LYS A 470 -16.51 -36.26 31.58
N GLU A 471 -17.03 -36.44 30.37
CA GLU A 471 -18.38 -36.97 30.14
C GLU A 471 -18.50 -38.45 30.58
N GLU A 472 -17.50 -39.27 30.27
CA GLU A 472 -17.38 -40.64 30.81
C GLU A 472 -17.32 -40.65 32.35
N LEU A 473 -16.51 -39.76 32.94
CA LEU A 473 -16.41 -39.66 34.40
C LEU A 473 -17.72 -39.17 35.06
N GLU A 474 -18.47 -38.28 34.42
CA GLU A 474 -19.75 -37.79 34.96
C GLU A 474 -20.88 -38.81 34.78
N THR A 475 -20.93 -39.51 33.64
CA THR A 475 -21.88 -40.61 33.44
C THR A 475 -21.60 -41.77 34.39
N GLU A 476 -20.34 -42.08 34.70
CA GLU A 476 -19.99 -43.08 35.71
C GLU A 476 -20.28 -42.61 37.15
N LYS A 477 -20.16 -41.31 37.48
CA LYS A 477 -20.69 -40.77 38.75
C LYS A 477 -22.21 -40.96 38.83
N ILE A 478 -22.95 -40.65 37.75
CA ILE A 478 -24.41 -40.81 37.70
C ILE A 478 -24.78 -42.29 37.88
N SER A 479 -24.11 -43.19 37.14
CA SER A 479 -24.21 -44.65 37.30
C SER A 479 -24.01 -45.08 38.76
N LYS A 480 -22.90 -44.67 39.39
CA LYS A 480 -22.60 -44.92 40.80
C LYS A 480 -23.66 -44.36 41.75
N THR A 481 -24.21 -43.18 41.51
CA THR A 481 -25.30 -42.64 42.34
C THR A 481 -26.60 -43.42 42.18
N ASN A 482 -26.93 -43.89 40.97
CA ASN A 482 -28.08 -44.75 40.72
C ASN A 482 -27.93 -46.13 41.38
N ILE A 483 -26.74 -46.73 41.32
CA ILE A 483 -26.40 -47.99 42.01
C ILE A 483 -26.54 -47.80 43.53
N ASN A 484 -26.00 -46.72 44.09
CA ASN A 484 -26.14 -46.42 45.52
C ASN A 484 -27.62 -46.21 45.93
N LEU A 485 -28.42 -45.51 45.12
CA LEU A 485 -29.85 -45.31 45.38
C LEU A 485 -30.63 -46.63 45.33
N SER A 486 -30.33 -47.53 44.39
CA SER A 486 -30.93 -48.86 44.33
C SER A 486 -30.49 -49.76 45.49
N LEU A 487 -29.22 -49.69 45.89
CA LEU A 487 -28.69 -50.42 47.05
C LEU A 487 -29.31 -49.92 48.37
N GLU A 488 -29.57 -48.63 48.50
CA GLU A 488 -30.26 -48.09 49.68
C GLU A 488 -31.76 -48.41 49.67
N LYS A 489 -32.42 -48.48 48.50
CA LYS A 489 -33.78 -49.05 48.39
C LYS A 489 -33.82 -50.49 48.87
N GLU A 490 -32.97 -51.37 48.33
CA GLU A 490 -32.83 -52.77 48.75
C GLU A 490 -32.58 -52.91 50.26
N ARG A 491 -31.77 -52.02 50.85
CA ARG A 491 -31.62 -51.95 52.33
C ARG A 491 -32.93 -51.59 53.02
N THR A 492 -33.63 -50.52 52.61
CA THR A 492 -34.90 -50.13 53.23
C THR A 492 -35.99 -51.20 53.03
N GLU A 493 -36.01 -51.91 51.91
CA GLU A 493 -36.94 -53.01 51.66
C GLU A 493 -36.60 -54.25 52.49
N LYS A 494 -35.31 -54.57 52.64
CA LYS A 494 -34.82 -55.61 53.56
C LYS A 494 -35.15 -55.29 55.01
N ASP A 495 -34.88 -54.07 55.47
CA ASP A 495 -35.14 -53.67 56.86
C ASP A 495 -36.64 -53.59 57.13
N SER A 496 -37.44 -53.15 56.14
CA SER A 496 -38.91 -53.23 56.17
C SER A 496 -39.40 -54.69 56.17
N ALA A 497 -38.74 -55.60 55.46
CA ALA A 497 -39.04 -57.05 55.50
C ALA A 497 -38.68 -57.66 56.85
N LEU A 498 -37.53 -57.31 57.44
CA LEU A 498 -37.16 -57.70 58.81
C LEU A 498 -38.16 -57.17 59.83
N LEU A 499 -38.67 -55.95 59.67
CA LEU A 499 -39.75 -55.41 60.50
C LEU A 499 -41.04 -56.23 60.35
N ARG A 500 -41.45 -56.58 59.12
CA ARG A 500 -42.59 -57.48 58.87
C ARG A 500 -42.38 -58.86 59.50
N THR A 501 -41.19 -59.45 59.38
CA THR A 501 -40.86 -60.74 60.00
C THR A 501 -40.89 -60.65 61.54
N ALA A 502 -40.43 -59.55 62.13
CA ALA A 502 -40.52 -59.32 63.57
C ALA A 502 -41.97 -59.18 64.06
N LEU A 503 -42.81 -58.41 63.34
CA LEU A 503 -44.24 -58.27 63.62
C LEU A 503 -44.98 -59.61 63.51
N ILE A 504 -44.78 -60.35 62.41
CA ILE A 504 -45.37 -61.69 62.21
C ILE A 504 -44.88 -62.67 63.31
N SER A 505 -43.62 -62.57 63.73
CA SER A 505 -43.10 -63.39 64.84
C SER A 505 -43.76 -63.04 66.19
N GLN A 506 -44.05 -61.75 66.42
CA GLN A 506 -44.78 -61.27 67.59
C GLN A 506 -46.25 -61.73 67.56
N GLU A 507 -46.93 -61.62 66.42
CA GLU A 507 -48.30 -62.12 66.20
C GLU A 507 -48.38 -63.64 66.43
N ILE A 508 -47.43 -64.42 65.89
CA ILE A 508 -47.31 -65.87 66.14
C ILE A 508 -47.06 -66.15 67.63
N GLN A 509 -46.32 -65.31 68.35
CA GLN A 509 -46.07 -65.49 69.78
C GLN A 509 -47.30 -65.16 70.63
N ILE A 510 -48.08 -64.14 70.25
CA ILE A 510 -49.38 -63.83 70.87
C ILE A 510 -50.36 -64.99 70.64
N ALA A 511 -50.54 -65.42 69.39
CA ALA A 511 -51.42 -66.54 69.05
C ALA A 511 -51.02 -67.86 69.77
N LYS A 512 -49.72 -68.09 70.01
CA LYS A 512 -49.23 -69.21 70.84
C LYS A 512 -49.56 -69.06 72.32
N GLN A 513 -49.57 -67.84 72.88
CA GLN A 513 -50.04 -67.62 74.24
C GLN A 513 -51.56 -67.83 74.34
N GLU A 514 -52.33 -67.32 73.37
CA GLU A 514 -53.80 -67.52 73.29
C GLU A 514 -54.17 -68.99 73.17
N THR A 515 -53.50 -69.73 72.28
CA THR A 515 -53.65 -71.19 72.15
C THR A 515 -53.34 -71.88 73.48
N LYS A 516 -52.25 -71.51 74.16
CA LYS A 516 -51.88 -72.10 75.44
C LYS A 516 -52.85 -71.77 76.58
N THR A 517 -53.51 -70.60 76.57
CA THR A 517 -54.61 -70.32 77.50
C THR A 517 -55.85 -71.15 77.19
N GLN A 518 -56.17 -71.37 75.90
CA GLN A 518 -57.26 -72.26 75.50
C GLN A 518 -56.96 -73.74 75.84
N GLU A 519 -55.71 -74.18 75.74
CA GLU A 519 -55.28 -75.52 76.20
C GLU A 519 -55.51 -75.70 77.71
N LEU A 520 -55.12 -74.69 78.52
CA LEU A 520 -55.34 -74.72 79.97
C LEU A 520 -56.83 -74.70 80.34
N GLU A 521 -57.63 -73.88 79.66
CA GLU A 521 -59.09 -73.79 79.85
C GLU A 521 -59.79 -75.11 79.45
N ASN A 522 -59.35 -75.75 78.36
CA ASN A 522 -59.82 -77.09 78.00
C ASN A 522 -59.42 -78.17 79.03
N VAL A 523 -58.22 -78.09 79.62
CA VAL A 523 -57.80 -79.01 80.70
C VAL A 523 -58.64 -78.80 81.96
N GLU A 524 -58.98 -77.56 82.33
CA GLU A 524 -59.89 -77.29 83.44
C GLU A 524 -61.30 -77.82 83.15
N LEU A 525 -61.84 -77.58 81.95
CA LEU A 525 -63.14 -78.10 81.52
C LEU A 525 -63.19 -79.63 81.47
N GLN A 526 -62.11 -80.29 81.02
CA GLN A 526 -62.01 -81.76 81.02
C GLN A 526 -61.99 -82.31 82.45
N SER A 527 -61.17 -81.74 83.34
CA SER A 527 -61.17 -82.14 84.76
C SER A 527 -62.54 -81.96 85.42
N ARG A 528 -63.29 -80.93 85.00
CA ARG A 528 -64.68 -80.67 85.43
C ARG A 528 -65.65 -81.74 84.91
N LEU A 529 -65.52 -82.14 83.63
CA LEU A 529 -66.27 -83.27 83.04
C LEU A 529 -66.00 -84.58 83.77
N ASP A 530 -64.73 -84.92 84.00
CA ASP A 530 -64.31 -86.15 84.69
C ASP A 530 -64.95 -86.22 86.10
N SER A 531 -64.93 -85.10 86.84
CA SER A 531 -65.53 -85.00 88.17
C SER A 531 -67.06 -85.18 88.19
N LEU A 532 -67.74 -84.76 87.11
CA LEU A 532 -69.18 -84.96 86.94
C LEU A 532 -69.50 -86.41 86.53
N GLU A 533 -68.65 -87.05 85.73
CA GLU A 533 -68.81 -88.45 85.35
C GLU A 533 -68.65 -89.41 86.54
N ASP A 534 -67.66 -89.17 87.41
CA ASP A 534 -67.50 -89.93 88.65
C ASP A 534 -68.65 -89.69 89.64
N THR A 535 -69.19 -88.45 89.69
CA THR A 535 -70.39 -88.15 90.47
C THR A 535 -71.62 -88.93 89.96
N LEU A 536 -71.78 -89.03 88.63
CA LEU A 536 -72.82 -89.86 88.00
C LEU A 536 -72.62 -91.36 88.29
N LYS A 537 -71.39 -91.88 88.18
CA LYS A 537 -71.04 -93.27 88.53
C LYS A 537 -71.36 -93.60 89.99
N SER A 538 -71.18 -92.65 90.92
CA SER A 538 -71.62 -92.82 92.31
C SER A 538 -73.14 -92.95 92.40
N LYS A 539 -73.89 -92.08 91.70
CA LYS A 539 -75.36 -92.07 91.78
C LYS A 539 -76.01 -93.30 91.15
N CYS A 540 -75.43 -93.90 90.10
CA CYS A 540 -75.90 -95.18 89.59
C CYS A 540 -75.78 -96.30 90.64
N LYS A 541 -74.67 -96.38 91.38
CA LYS A 541 -74.49 -97.38 92.45
C LYS A 541 -75.49 -97.20 93.60
N ASP A 542 -75.74 -95.95 93.99
CA ASP A 542 -76.77 -95.63 95.00
C ASP A 542 -78.16 -96.16 94.56
N ILE A 543 -78.51 -95.98 93.29
CA ILE A 543 -79.79 -96.42 92.70
C ILE A 543 -79.89 -97.94 92.65
N ASP A 544 -78.84 -98.65 92.22
CA ASP A 544 -78.82 -100.11 92.17
C ASP A 544 -78.98 -100.74 93.56
N GLU A 545 -78.37 -100.15 94.60
CA GLU A 545 -78.50 -100.63 95.98
C GLU A 545 -79.87 -100.30 96.60
N ILE A 546 -80.54 -99.22 96.16
CA ILE A 546 -81.93 -98.91 96.54
C ILE A 546 -82.91 -99.88 95.87
N ASN A 547 -82.76 -100.15 94.56
CA ASN A 547 -83.60 -101.09 93.83
C ASN A 547 -83.55 -102.49 94.46
N ARG A 548 -82.34 -102.97 94.80
CA ARG A 548 -82.15 -104.27 95.45
C ARG A 548 -82.84 -104.38 96.82
N LYS A 549 -82.92 -103.29 97.59
CA LYS A 549 -83.64 -103.22 98.87
C LYS A 549 -85.17 -103.14 98.68
N LEU A 550 -85.64 -102.65 97.54
CA LEU A 550 -87.07 -102.61 97.19
C LEU A 550 -87.60 -104.02 96.88
N ASP A 551 -86.87 -104.83 96.11
CA ASP A 551 -87.24 -106.21 95.79
C ASP A 551 -87.35 -107.09 97.06
N GLU A 552 -86.39 -106.98 97.98
CA GLU A 552 -86.43 -107.67 99.27
C GLU A 552 -87.61 -107.25 100.17
N ALA A 553 -88.16 -106.04 99.98
CA ALA A 553 -89.35 -105.56 100.68
C ALA A 553 -90.66 -106.02 100.00
N LEU A 554 -90.68 -106.09 98.67
CA LEU A 554 -91.81 -106.60 97.89
C LEU A 554 -92.06 -108.09 98.17
N GLN A 555 -91.00 -108.90 98.25
CA GLN A 555 -91.15 -110.33 98.54
C GLN A 555 -91.77 -110.58 99.93
N LYS A 556 -91.33 -109.84 100.95
CA LYS A 556 -91.87 -109.95 102.33
C LYS A 556 -93.34 -109.53 102.41
N ASN A 557 -93.79 -108.56 101.60
CA ASN A 557 -95.20 -108.18 101.55
C ASN A 557 -96.12 -109.27 100.98
N GLN A 558 -95.64 -110.11 100.06
CA GLN A 558 -96.44 -111.23 99.54
C GLN A 558 -96.71 -112.30 100.61
N ASP A 559 -95.73 -112.57 101.47
CA ASP A 559 -95.89 -113.52 102.59
C ASP A 559 -96.87 -113.00 103.66
N TYR A 560 -96.88 -111.69 103.93
CA TYR A 560 -97.81 -111.06 104.87
C TYR A 560 -99.29 -111.12 104.43
N GLU A 561 -99.60 -110.87 103.15
CA GLU A 561 -100.99 -111.00 102.66
C GLU A 561 -101.50 -112.45 102.73
N LYS A 562 -100.61 -113.44 102.60
CA LYS A 562 -100.98 -114.85 102.72
C LYS A 562 -101.45 -115.22 104.13
N ILE A 563 -100.73 -114.75 105.16
CA ILE A 563 -101.10 -114.92 106.58
C ILE A 563 -102.41 -114.17 106.92
N LYS A 564 -102.61 -113.01 106.29
CA LYS A 564 -103.79 -112.15 106.50
C LYS A 564 -105.10 -112.79 106.05
N GLN A 565 -105.07 -113.61 104.99
CA GLN A 565 -106.27 -114.33 104.51
C GLN A 565 -106.80 -115.35 105.54
N ASP A 566 -105.92 -116.06 106.25
CA ASP A 566 -106.32 -117.04 107.27
C ASP A 566 -106.98 -116.39 108.49
N THR A 567 -106.55 -115.17 108.90
CA THR A 567 -107.19 -114.44 110.00
C THR A 567 -108.63 -114.00 109.71
N VAL A 568 -108.97 -113.69 108.46
CA VAL A 568 -110.31 -113.18 108.10
C VAL A 568 -111.39 -114.26 108.22
N ALA A 569 -111.03 -115.54 108.14
CA ALA A 569 -111.94 -116.65 108.37
C ALA A 569 -112.39 -116.80 109.85
N LEU A 570 -111.61 -116.25 110.80
CA LEU A 570 -111.89 -116.38 112.25
C LEU A 570 -112.79 -115.27 112.80
N GLU A 571 -112.69 -114.03 112.29
CA GLU A 571 -113.57 -112.92 112.72
C GLU A 571 -115.06 -113.18 112.44
N GLY A 572 -115.36 -114.06 111.46
CA GLY A 572 -116.73 -114.50 111.17
C GLY A 572 -117.46 -115.12 112.38
N ASN A 573 -116.73 -115.74 113.31
CA ASN A 573 -117.29 -116.28 114.53
C ASN A 573 -117.47 -115.24 115.65
N GLU A 574 -116.75 -114.11 115.63
CA GLU A 574 -116.84 -113.10 116.70
C GLU A 574 -118.10 -112.23 116.56
N LYS A 575 -118.46 -111.85 115.33
CA LYS A 575 -119.65 -111.00 115.12
C LYS A 575 -120.98 -111.72 115.35
N VAL A 576 -121.00 -113.06 115.31
CA VAL A 576 -122.14 -113.90 115.72
C VAL A 576 -122.42 -113.83 117.24
N LEU A 577 -121.52 -113.23 118.03
CA LEU A 577 -121.76 -112.89 119.44
C LEU A 577 -121.83 -111.39 119.73
N LYS A 578 -121.31 -110.51 118.87
CA LYS A 578 -121.63 -109.06 118.95
C LYS A 578 -123.08 -108.74 118.54
N THR A 579 -123.73 -109.62 117.78
CA THR A 579 -125.20 -109.67 117.63
C THR A 579 -125.95 -109.97 118.95
N SER A 580 -125.28 -110.34 120.04
CA SER A 580 -125.93 -110.64 121.33
C SER A 580 -125.92 -109.49 122.35
N LEU A 581 -125.30 -108.34 122.04
CA LEU A 581 -125.19 -107.20 122.97
C LEU A 581 -125.77 -105.89 122.43
N SER A 582 -125.55 -105.55 121.15
CA SER A 582 -126.17 -104.36 120.55
C SER A 582 -127.69 -104.53 120.37
N ASP A 583 -128.15 -105.77 120.18
CA ASP A 583 -129.57 -106.15 120.11
C ASP A 583 -130.32 -105.98 121.46
N LEU A 584 -129.65 -105.48 122.51
CA LEU A 584 -130.26 -105.11 123.79
C LEU A 584 -130.13 -103.62 124.14
N GLU A 585 -129.14 -102.90 123.60
CA GLU A 585 -129.01 -101.45 123.86
C GLU A 585 -129.93 -100.60 122.98
N GLU A 586 -130.23 -101.02 121.73
CA GLU A 586 -131.09 -100.23 120.82
C GLU A 586 -132.36 -100.97 120.33
N GLN A 587 -133.00 -101.72 121.24
CA GLN A 587 -134.44 -102.00 121.10
C GLN A 587 -135.33 -100.75 121.34
N LEU A 588 -134.75 -99.53 121.31
CA LEU A 588 -135.35 -98.31 121.85
C LEU A 588 -135.41 -97.09 120.90
N SER A 589 -134.62 -97.00 119.82
CA SER A 589 -134.60 -95.82 118.93
C SER A 589 -135.42 -95.97 117.63
N GLU A 590 -136.38 -96.91 117.62
CA GLU A 590 -137.51 -97.03 116.69
C GLU A 590 -137.19 -97.47 115.24
N LYS A 591 -137.94 -98.40 114.62
CA LYS A 591 -139.39 -98.36 114.31
C LYS A 591 -139.90 -97.16 113.49
N ASN A 592 -139.10 -96.12 113.21
CA ASN A 592 -139.64 -94.85 112.69
C ASN A 592 -139.44 -94.58 111.17
N LYS A 593 -139.16 -95.59 110.33
CA LYS A 593 -139.37 -95.72 108.85
C LYS A 593 -138.36 -96.74 108.28
N THR A 594 -138.69 -97.80 107.54
CA THR A 594 -139.95 -98.27 106.91
C THR A 594 -140.46 -97.39 105.75
N ILE A 595 -140.90 -98.03 104.65
CA ILE A 595 -141.60 -97.40 103.50
C ILE A 595 -140.74 -96.47 102.60
N LYS A 596 -139.69 -97.01 101.96
CA LYS A 596 -139.67 -97.26 100.49
C LYS A 596 -138.33 -97.88 100.05
N ILE A 597 -138.28 -99.08 99.44
CA ILE A 597 -138.83 -99.50 98.12
C ILE A 597 -137.91 -99.07 96.98
N LEU A 598 -137.27 -100.08 96.36
CA LEU A 598 -136.83 -100.14 94.96
C LEU A 598 -135.70 -99.13 94.56
N GLN A 599 -134.88 -99.33 93.52
CA GLN A 599 -134.88 -100.37 92.49
C GLN A 599 -133.52 -100.47 91.76
N GLN A 600 -133.44 -101.37 90.77
CA GLN A 600 -132.80 -101.19 89.46
C GLN A 600 -131.77 -100.04 89.37
N ARG A 601 -130.44 -100.26 89.35
CA ARG A 601 -129.65 -101.44 88.95
C ARG A 601 -129.97 -101.92 87.53
N LEU A 602 -128.94 -102.17 86.71
CA LEU A 602 -129.06 -102.57 85.30
C LEU A 602 -129.68 -101.44 84.43
N ALA A 603 -129.53 -101.45 83.10
CA ALA A 603 -128.94 -102.49 82.26
C ALA A 603 -128.06 -101.91 81.14
N ASP A 604 -127.22 -102.78 80.61
CA ASP A 604 -126.93 -102.94 79.19
C ASP A 604 -126.32 -101.76 78.40
N MET A 605 -125.05 -101.87 77.99
CA MET A 605 -124.51 -102.78 76.96
C MET A 605 -124.78 -102.33 75.51
N LYS A 606 -123.66 -102.10 74.80
CA LYS A 606 -123.32 -102.76 73.51
C LYS A 606 -124.05 -102.26 72.25
N LYS A 607 -123.35 -102.39 71.11
CA LYS A 607 -123.69 -101.87 69.76
C LYS A 607 -123.62 -100.32 69.68
N THR A 608 -123.27 -99.69 68.55
CA THR A 608 -122.91 -100.23 67.22
C THR A 608 -121.83 -99.41 66.49
N LEU A 609 -121.32 -100.03 65.42
CA LEU A 609 -120.61 -99.53 64.23
C LEU A 609 -120.88 -98.08 63.77
N GLN A 610 -119.93 -97.63 62.91
CA GLN A 610 -119.96 -96.56 61.90
C GLN A 610 -119.44 -95.14 62.25
N ARG A 611 -118.28 -94.86 61.65
CA ARG A 611 -117.81 -93.63 60.95
C ARG A 611 -117.92 -92.22 61.59
N GLU A 612 -116.76 -91.55 61.50
CA GLU A 612 -116.57 -90.13 61.15
C GLU A 612 -117.37 -89.04 61.91
N LEU A 613 -116.70 -88.39 62.86
CA LEU A 613 -116.17 -87.01 62.72
C LEU A 613 -115.53 -86.56 64.04
N ARG A 614 -114.32 -85.99 64.03
CA ARG A 614 -113.80 -85.29 65.22
C ARG A 614 -112.71 -84.23 64.97
N VAL A 615 -113.12 -83.00 65.25
CA VAL A 615 -112.38 -81.81 65.74
C VAL A 615 -113.14 -81.44 67.07
N PRO A 616 -112.80 -80.45 67.94
CA PRO A 616 -111.68 -79.49 67.96
C PRO A 616 -111.01 -79.33 69.36
N SER A 617 -110.30 -78.20 69.59
CA SER A 617 -110.09 -77.48 70.89
C SER A 617 -109.27 -78.15 72.02
N SER A 618 -108.66 -77.45 72.99
CA SER A 618 -108.11 -76.05 73.10
C SER A 618 -107.37 -75.84 74.46
N SER A 619 -106.66 -74.70 74.58
CA SER A 619 -106.36 -73.89 75.79
C SER A 619 -105.25 -74.25 76.81
N LEU A 620 -104.26 -73.31 76.89
CA LEU A 620 -103.56 -72.75 78.09
C LEU A 620 -102.49 -73.62 78.82
N ASP A 621 -101.44 -73.05 79.46
CA ASP A 621 -101.19 -71.63 79.83
C ASP A 621 -99.66 -71.24 79.88
N SER A 622 -99.34 -69.93 79.72
CA SER A 622 -98.16 -69.10 80.17
C SER A 622 -96.69 -69.61 80.02
N ASP A 623 -95.61 -68.82 79.77
CA ASP A 623 -95.29 -67.43 79.29
C ASP A 623 -93.71 -67.28 79.26
N ALA A 624 -92.95 -66.26 78.81
CA ALA A 624 -93.08 -65.06 77.94
C ALA A 624 -91.66 -64.42 77.66
N GLU A 625 -91.61 -63.24 76.98
CA GLU A 625 -90.52 -62.21 76.90
C GLU A 625 -89.23 -62.41 76.01
N PRO A 626 -88.60 -61.33 75.43
CA PRO A 626 -88.30 -61.31 73.97
C PRO A 626 -87.05 -60.47 73.46
N SER A 627 -87.05 -60.11 72.15
CA SER A 627 -86.33 -58.99 71.44
C SER A 627 -84.88 -59.19 70.91
N ALA A 628 -84.32 -58.45 69.91
CA ALA A 628 -84.83 -57.72 68.71
C ALA A 628 -83.66 -57.10 67.83
N ALA A 629 -83.97 -56.58 66.61
CA ALA A 629 -83.24 -55.55 65.78
C ALA A 629 -81.91 -55.88 64.99
N ILE A 630 -81.38 -55.07 64.03
CA ILE A 630 -81.94 -54.32 62.84
C ILE A 630 -80.85 -53.73 61.85
N LEU A 631 -81.23 -53.41 60.58
CA LEU A 631 -80.69 -52.45 59.53
C LEU A 631 -79.30 -52.56 58.79
N ASN A 632 -79.32 -52.86 57.46
CA ASN A 632 -79.23 -51.99 56.23
C ASN A 632 -78.30 -50.73 56.09
N PRO A 633 -78.06 -50.12 54.87
CA PRO A 633 -77.93 -50.64 53.46
C PRO A 633 -76.98 -49.85 52.45
N SER A 634 -76.99 -50.24 51.14
CA SER A 634 -76.70 -49.46 49.87
C SER A 634 -75.23 -49.21 49.42
N SER A 635 -74.76 -49.28 48.14
CA SER A 635 -75.29 -49.36 46.73
C SER A 635 -75.52 -48.00 45.97
N SER A 636 -75.43 -47.84 44.62
CA SER A 636 -75.37 -48.81 43.48
C SER A 636 -74.94 -48.24 42.07
N LYS A 637 -74.24 -49.04 41.24
CA LYS A 637 -74.40 -49.30 39.75
C LYS A 637 -74.18 -48.30 38.55
N THR A 638 -73.34 -48.74 37.59
CA THR A 638 -73.46 -48.89 36.09
C THR A 638 -73.57 -47.75 35.02
N VAL A 639 -72.64 -47.80 34.03
CA VAL A 639 -72.78 -47.90 32.53
C VAL A 639 -73.55 -46.85 31.69
N THR A 640 -72.93 -46.31 30.61
CA THR A 640 -73.41 -46.25 29.17
C THR A 640 -72.44 -45.44 28.25
N ALA A 641 -72.67 -45.42 26.92
CA ALA A 641 -71.83 -44.74 25.90
C ALA A 641 -72.60 -44.31 24.62
N LYS A 642 -72.12 -43.30 23.84
CA LYS A 642 -72.25 -43.18 22.36
C LYS A 642 -71.58 -41.93 21.72
N HIS A 643 -71.42 -41.98 20.38
CA HIS A 643 -70.93 -40.95 19.44
C HIS A 643 -72.00 -39.93 19.00
N SER A 644 -71.60 -38.73 18.51
CA SER A 644 -71.80 -38.33 17.07
C SER A 644 -71.17 -36.98 16.63
N ASN A 645 -70.40 -37.06 15.53
CA ASN A 645 -70.15 -36.15 14.38
C ASN A 645 -70.33 -34.62 14.45
N SER A 646 -69.37 -33.86 13.86
CA SER A 646 -69.55 -33.17 12.54
C SER A 646 -68.30 -32.36 12.07
N ARG A 647 -67.87 -32.60 10.81
CA ARG A 647 -67.28 -31.71 9.74
C ARG A 647 -66.39 -30.51 10.14
N GLU A 648 -65.15 -30.37 9.63
CA GLU A 648 -64.77 -29.96 8.25
C GLU A 648 -65.33 -28.58 7.86
N ASP A 649 -64.51 -27.57 7.53
CA ASP A 649 -63.70 -27.49 6.30
C ASP A 649 -62.25 -26.96 6.49
N ASP A 650 -61.32 -27.40 5.64
CA ASP A 650 -59.89 -27.00 5.62
C ASP A 650 -59.49 -26.43 4.24
N VAL A 651 -59.48 -25.10 4.12
CA VAL A 651 -59.14 -24.40 2.86
C VAL A 651 -58.26 -23.17 3.11
N ASN A 652 -56.95 -23.38 3.31
CA ASN A 652 -55.96 -22.35 2.90
C ASN A 652 -54.54 -22.87 2.62
N PHE A 653 -54.05 -23.85 3.38
CA PHE A 653 -52.62 -24.22 3.40
C PHE A 653 -52.04 -24.68 2.05
N LYS A 654 -52.86 -25.25 1.15
CA LYS A 654 -52.40 -25.79 -0.14
C LYS A 654 -52.03 -24.68 -1.15
N TYR A 655 -52.76 -23.56 -1.15
CA TYR A 655 -52.39 -22.37 -1.92
C TYR A 655 -51.26 -21.60 -1.25
N LEU A 656 -51.34 -21.42 0.07
CA LEU A 656 -50.33 -20.70 0.86
C LEU A 656 -48.92 -21.28 0.64
N LYS A 657 -48.75 -22.60 0.68
CA LYS A 657 -47.47 -23.27 0.39
C LYS A 657 -46.94 -22.95 -1.01
N HIS A 658 -47.80 -22.87 -2.02
CA HIS A 658 -47.39 -22.63 -3.41
C HIS A 658 -47.00 -21.15 -3.64
N VAL A 659 -47.72 -20.21 -3.00
CA VAL A 659 -47.38 -18.77 -3.03
C VAL A 659 -46.07 -18.51 -2.30
N LEU A 660 -45.84 -19.10 -1.12
CA LEU A 660 -44.58 -18.99 -0.37
C LEU A 660 -43.39 -19.57 -1.14
N ILE A 661 -43.53 -20.76 -1.72
CA ILE A 661 -42.46 -21.34 -2.55
C ILE A 661 -42.15 -20.43 -3.73
N LYS A 662 -43.17 -19.96 -4.47
CA LYS A 662 -42.95 -19.06 -5.61
C LYS A 662 -42.28 -17.76 -5.18
N PHE A 663 -42.70 -17.14 -4.08
CA PHE A 663 -42.07 -15.93 -3.54
C PHE A 663 -40.59 -16.12 -3.19
N LEU A 664 -40.22 -17.29 -2.63
CA LEU A 664 -38.85 -17.61 -2.25
C LEU A 664 -37.96 -18.04 -3.43
N THR A 665 -38.52 -18.45 -4.58
CA THR A 665 -37.77 -18.91 -5.77
C THR A 665 -37.87 -17.98 -6.98
N SER A 666 -38.75 -16.98 -6.97
CA SER A 666 -38.84 -15.96 -8.02
C SER A 666 -37.68 -14.96 -7.93
N ARG A 667 -37.38 -14.29 -9.05
CA ARG A 667 -36.44 -13.15 -9.05
C ARG A 667 -37.03 -11.98 -8.28
N GLU A 668 -36.15 -11.14 -7.75
CA GLU A 668 -36.46 -10.09 -6.77
C GLU A 668 -37.58 -9.13 -7.21
N TYR A 669 -37.62 -8.78 -8.50
CA TYR A 669 -38.67 -7.97 -9.13
C TYR A 669 -40.07 -8.64 -9.12
N GLU A 670 -40.13 -9.96 -9.32
CA GLU A 670 -41.38 -10.71 -9.27
C GLU A 670 -41.84 -10.92 -7.82
N ALA A 671 -40.90 -11.14 -6.90
CA ALA A 671 -41.18 -11.25 -5.47
C ALA A 671 -41.81 -9.96 -4.92
N LEU A 672 -41.32 -8.80 -5.35
CA LEU A 672 -41.84 -7.47 -4.95
C LEU A 672 -43.35 -7.34 -5.25
N HIS A 673 -43.80 -7.77 -6.42
CA HIS A 673 -45.24 -7.81 -6.77
C HIS A 673 -46.06 -8.86 -5.99
N LEU A 674 -45.42 -9.93 -5.49
CA LEU A 674 -46.08 -10.97 -4.70
C LEU A 674 -46.19 -10.62 -3.21
N THR A 675 -45.40 -9.65 -2.70
CA THR A 675 -45.38 -9.19 -1.29
C THR A 675 -46.78 -9.00 -0.70
N ARG A 676 -47.66 -8.29 -1.41
CA ARG A 676 -49.01 -7.95 -0.95
C ARG A 676 -49.95 -9.15 -0.89
N ALA A 677 -49.75 -10.15 -1.76
CA ALA A 677 -50.49 -11.42 -1.69
C ALA A 677 -50.01 -12.27 -0.51
N VAL A 678 -48.71 -12.30 -0.24
CA VAL A 678 -48.12 -12.97 0.93
C VAL A 678 -48.60 -12.33 2.24
N ALA A 679 -48.54 -11.00 2.35
CA ALA A 679 -49.00 -10.26 3.53
C ALA A 679 -50.49 -10.49 3.82
N THR A 680 -51.34 -10.48 2.78
CA THR A 680 -52.78 -10.75 2.92
C THR A 680 -53.06 -12.19 3.36
N LEU A 681 -52.34 -13.18 2.82
CA LEU A 681 -52.53 -14.61 3.13
C LEU A 681 -51.92 -15.07 4.46
N LEU A 682 -50.96 -14.31 5.00
CA LEU A 682 -50.31 -14.58 6.30
C LEU A 682 -50.76 -13.62 7.42
N HIS A 683 -51.68 -12.70 7.13
CA HIS A 683 -52.15 -11.67 8.07
C HIS A 683 -51.02 -10.85 8.72
N PHE A 684 -50.04 -10.43 7.92
CA PHE A 684 -48.98 -9.52 8.37
C PHE A 684 -49.54 -8.15 8.75
N SER A 685 -48.93 -7.51 9.75
CA SER A 685 -49.22 -6.10 10.04
C SER A 685 -48.65 -5.17 8.96
N PRO A 686 -49.17 -3.94 8.81
CA PRO A 686 -48.63 -2.97 7.84
C PRO A 686 -47.14 -2.64 8.05
N GLU A 687 -46.67 -2.69 9.29
CA GLU A 687 -45.25 -2.58 9.66
C GLU A 687 -44.40 -3.70 9.05
N GLU A 688 -44.91 -4.93 9.06
CA GLU A 688 -44.21 -6.13 8.58
C GLU A 688 -44.25 -6.26 7.05
N GLU A 689 -45.35 -5.87 6.41
CA GLU A 689 -45.43 -5.76 4.95
C GLU A 689 -44.43 -4.70 4.44
N ARG A 690 -44.40 -3.51 5.06
CA ARG A 690 -43.43 -2.45 4.73
C ARG A 690 -41.99 -2.91 4.92
N LEU A 691 -41.66 -3.54 6.05
CA LEU A 691 -40.31 -4.01 6.37
C LEU A 691 -39.82 -5.08 5.38
N LEU A 692 -40.72 -5.95 4.89
CA LEU A 692 -40.42 -6.94 3.87
C LEU A 692 -40.17 -6.28 2.50
N GLN A 693 -40.98 -5.29 2.12
CA GLN A 693 -40.79 -4.53 0.88
C GLN A 693 -39.48 -3.72 0.89
N GLU A 694 -39.19 -2.97 1.96
CA GLU A 694 -37.93 -2.22 2.13
C GLU A 694 -36.70 -3.15 2.08
N THR A 695 -36.82 -4.41 2.54
CA THR A 695 -35.74 -5.41 2.47
C THR A 695 -35.52 -5.96 1.05
N LEU A 696 -36.57 -6.06 0.24
CA LEU A 696 -36.45 -6.41 -1.19
C LEU A 696 -35.90 -5.24 -2.01
N GLU A 697 -36.41 -4.03 -1.80
CA GLU A 697 -35.92 -2.81 -2.48
C GLU A 697 -34.45 -2.51 -2.12
N TRP A 698 -34.03 -2.77 -0.89
CA TRP A 698 -32.62 -2.70 -0.49
C TRP A 698 -31.74 -3.66 -1.31
N LYS A 699 -32.14 -4.94 -1.45
CA LYS A 699 -31.40 -5.92 -2.26
C LYS A 699 -31.29 -5.55 -3.74
N MET A 700 -32.23 -4.74 -4.24
CA MET A 700 -32.26 -4.25 -5.62
C MET A 700 -31.40 -2.99 -5.84
N SER A 701 -30.91 -2.34 -4.78
CA SER A 701 -30.24 -1.03 -4.85
C SER A 701 -28.78 -1.10 -4.41
N TRP A 702 -27.86 -0.81 -5.34
CA TRP A 702 -26.41 -0.80 -5.09
C TRP A 702 -25.97 0.24 -4.03
N PHE A 703 -26.81 1.25 -3.75
CA PHE A 703 -26.50 2.37 -2.85
C PHE A 703 -27.44 2.48 -1.63
N GLY A 704 -28.26 1.46 -1.36
CA GLY A 704 -29.16 1.45 -0.21
C GLY A 704 -28.47 1.09 1.12
N THR A 705 -28.80 1.79 2.20
CA THR A 705 -28.52 1.33 3.57
C THR A 705 -29.49 0.22 3.98
N LYS A 706 -28.98 -0.85 4.60
CA LYS A 706 -29.77 -2.02 5.01
C LYS A 706 -30.87 -1.64 6.03
N PRO A 707 -32.13 -2.10 5.86
CA PRO A 707 -33.21 -1.86 6.82
C PRO A 707 -32.88 -2.35 8.23
N ASN A 708 -33.29 -1.57 9.23
CA ASN A 708 -32.92 -1.81 10.63
C ASN A 708 -33.90 -2.78 11.32
N LEU A 709 -33.49 -4.04 11.42
CA LEU A 709 -34.29 -5.16 11.94
C LEU A 709 -34.35 -5.23 13.49
N GLY A 710 -33.78 -4.25 14.20
CA GLY A 710 -33.72 -4.23 15.65
C GLY A 710 -32.63 -5.13 16.25
N ILE A 711 -32.30 -4.91 17.51
CA ILE A 711 -31.23 -5.63 18.23
C ILE A 711 -31.76 -6.04 19.62
N GLY A 712 -31.69 -7.33 19.94
CA GLY A 712 -32.14 -7.91 21.21
C GLY A 712 -33.08 -9.10 21.03
N GLN A 713 -33.62 -9.62 22.14
CA GLN A 713 -34.48 -10.83 22.15
C GLN A 713 -35.85 -10.66 21.46
N THR A 714 -36.16 -9.48 20.91
CA THR A 714 -37.35 -9.21 20.09
C THR A 714 -37.08 -9.24 18.58
N ALA A 715 -35.82 -9.42 18.14
CA ALA A 715 -35.47 -9.48 16.73
C ALA A 715 -36.01 -10.77 16.08
N LYS A 716 -36.83 -10.66 15.03
CA LYS A 716 -37.53 -11.78 14.37
C LYS A 716 -36.65 -12.64 13.44
N ALA A 717 -35.33 -12.55 13.53
CA ALA A 717 -34.40 -13.38 12.75
C ALA A 717 -33.14 -13.71 13.57
N ILE A 718 -32.83 -15.00 13.67
CA ILE A 718 -31.56 -15.49 14.24
C ILE A 718 -30.48 -15.37 13.15
N PRO A 719 -29.29 -14.80 13.44
CA PRO A 719 -28.20 -14.76 12.46
C PRO A 719 -27.69 -16.17 12.16
N PRO A 720 -27.22 -16.45 10.93
CA PRO A 720 -26.61 -17.75 10.62
C PRO A 720 -25.31 -17.95 11.40
N SER A 721 -25.09 -19.18 11.85
CA SER A 721 -23.83 -19.71 12.38
C SER A 721 -22.87 -20.09 11.27
#